data_AF-A0A7Y5DPK4-F1
#
_entry.id   AF-A0A7Y5DPK4-F1
#
_cell.length_a   1.000
_cell.length_b   1.000
_cell.length_c   1.000
_cell.angle_alpha   90.00
_cell.angle_beta   90.00
_cell.angle_gamma   90.00
#
_symmetry.space_group_name_H-M   'P 1'
#
loop_
_entity.id
_entity.type
_entity.pdbx_description
1 polymer ?
#
loop_
_entity_poly.entity_id
_entity_poly.type
_entity_poly.pdbx_seq_one_letter_code
_entity_poly.pdbx_strand_id
1 'polypeptide(L)'
;MEISENQKFYKKLSLAGIIITLGIVYGDIGTSPLYVMKAIIGEGIRDSSLVIGAISCIIWTLTLQTTVKYVWITLRADNKGEGGILALFALLRKKRRFVYIVAMIGASTLLADGVITPSITVVSAVEGLNILNPNISVIPIVLMILTFIFLLQQFGTEFIGKSFGPIMVLWFLTLAILGFSQLIFFPKILAAFNPYYAVKLLVEHPGGILILGAVFLCTTGAEAMYSDLGHCGLKNIRISWIFVKVSLILNYLGQGAWVIMNSDKASLPNPFFAIMPQWFILPGVLLATAAAIIASQALISGSYTIVSEAITLNLWPKVRIKYPSRLKGQMYVPSVNWLLFFSCTFVVIFFQSSSNMEAAYGLSITLTMLMTSILMLGYLQIKRVSVPMIVLFVITYALIEGTFLYANLHKFNRGGWFTLLLAGLIFFVMFIWNRGRVTKKQFTQFYPISDFTDLFKDVQKDNTLPRYATNLVYITRAEQSTDVERKVIYSIFNKQPKRADRYWFLHINITDEPYTKEYKVRPLIADVLYRIDFNIGFKVNPRINRFFNHVISDLVKNGEVDITSKYYSLAKHNVPGDFRFIIIDRVLTVDTELSTYDRFIMNAYDVVKKFSMNSVNAYGLDTSNVMIEQVPLGIVPLTENGFKRL
;
A
#
# COMPACT_ATOMS: atom_id res chain seq x y z
N MET A 1 -5.08 26.85 9.34
CA MET A 1 -3.71 27.29 9.65
C MET A 1 -2.98 26.33 10.59
N GLU A 2 -3.59 25.86 11.68
CA GLU A 2 -3.00 24.89 12.64
C GLU A 2 -2.49 23.56 12.04
N ILE A 3 -3.12 23.07 10.96
CA ILE A 3 -2.72 21.79 10.32
C ILE A 3 -1.35 21.88 9.63
N SER A 4 -0.90 23.08 9.24
CA SER A 4 0.42 23.27 8.61
C SER A 4 1.58 23.27 9.61
N GLU A 5 1.32 23.60 10.88
CA GLU A 5 2.35 23.69 11.91
C GLU A 5 2.76 22.31 12.43
N ASN A 6 1.81 21.39 12.61
CA ASN A 6 2.13 20.01 12.99
C ASN A 6 2.91 19.27 11.89
N GLN A 7 2.66 19.53 10.61
CA GLN A 7 3.50 18.99 9.51
C GLN A 7 4.93 19.55 9.49
N LYS A 8 5.15 20.78 9.99
CA LYS A 8 6.51 21.32 10.19
C LYS A 8 7.23 20.62 11.36
N PHE A 9 6.49 20.16 12.37
CA PHE A 9 7.05 19.51 13.56
C PHE A 9 7.72 18.16 13.23
N TYR A 10 7.09 17.33 12.39
CA TYR A 10 7.66 16.03 11.95
C TYR A 10 8.81 16.17 10.94
N LYS A 11 8.90 17.30 10.22
CA LYS A 11 9.99 17.54 9.24
C LYS A 11 11.26 18.12 9.86
N LYS A 12 11.18 18.70 11.07
CA LYS A 12 12.34 19.19 11.80
C LYS A 12 12.92 18.08 12.66
N LEU A 13 14.25 17.98 12.66
CA LEU A 13 14.97 17.04 13.49
C LEU A 13 14.66 17.33 14.97
N SER A 14 14.08 16.38 15.68
CA SER A 14 13.80 16.48 17.12
C SER A 14 13.94 15.12 17.78
N LEU A 15 14.27 15.11 19.07
CA LEU A 15 14.41 13.88 19.84
C LEU A 15 13.08 13.10 19.90
N ALA A 16 11.96 13.80 20.06
CA ALA A 16 10.63 13.20 19.95
C ALA A 16 10.38 12.60 18.56
N GLY A 17 10.77 13.29 17.48
CA GLY A 17 10.66 12.79 16.11
C GLY A 17 11.48 11.52 15.88
N ILE A 18 12.68 11.42 16.44
CA ILE A 18 13.54 10.22 16.39
C ILE A 18 12.84 9.05 17.11
N ILE A 19 12.35 9.26 18.34
CA ILE A 19 11.66 8.21 19.12
C ILE A 19 10.41 7.71 18.40
N ILE A 20 9.61 8.62 17.83
CA ILE A 20 8.42 8.24 17.05
C ILE A 20 8.83 7.43 15.81
N THR A 21 9.90 7.84 15.12
CA THR A 21 10.42 7.13 13.96
C THR A 21 10.86 5.71 14.33
N LEU A 22 11.48 5.51 15.50
CA LEU A 22 11.83 4.19 16.02
C LEU A 22 10.62 3.25 16.14
N GLY A 23 9.49 3.76 16.64
CA GLY A 23 8.25 3.01 16.78
C GLY A 23 7.55 2.70 15.46
N ILE A 24 7.52 3.64 14.51
CA ILE A 24 6.74 3.50 13.27
C ILE A 24 7.53 2.74 12.20
N VAL A 25 8.82 3.02 12.05
CA VAL A 25 9.58 2.68 10.83
C VAL A 25 10.44 1.43 11.00
N TYR A 26 10.97 1.16 12.19
CA TYR A 26 11.98 0.12 12.40
C TYR A 26 11.48 -1.11 13.15
N GLY A 27 10.18 -1.22 13.41
CA GLY A 27 9.60 -2.42 14.02
C GLY A 27 9.98 -3.68 13.23
N ASP A 28 9.71 -3.67 11.93
CA ASP A 28 9.94 -4.82 11.03
C ASP A 28 11.41 -5.24 11.00
N ILE A 29 12.30 -4.37 10.50
CA ILE A 29 13.75 -4.65 10.44
C ILE A 29 14.37 -4.93 11.82
N GLY A 30 13.83 -4.31 12.87
CA GLY A 30 14.29 -4.46 14.25
C GLY A 30 13.97 -5.82 14.85
N THR A 31 12.99 -6.54 14.32
CA THR A 31 12.60 -7.89 14.80
C THR A 31 13.33 -9.01 14.07
N SER A 32 14.03 -8.71 12.96
CA SER A 32 14.79 -9.70 12.18
C SER A 32 15.85 -10.51 12.95
N PRO A 33 16.49 -10.02 14.04
CA PRO A 33 17.39 -10.86 14.83
C PRO A 33 16.74 -12.08 15.49
N LEU A 34 15.40 -12.12 15.60
CA LEU A 34 14.65 -13.25 16.17
C LEU A 34 14.74 -14.52 15.32
N TYR A 35 14.92 -14.39 14.01
CA TYR A 35 14.86 -15.52 13.07
C TYR A 35 16.07 -15.63 12.13
N VAL A 36 16.80 -14.55 11.84
CA VAL A 36 17.90 -14.58 10.85
C VAL A 36 19.01 -15.58 11.21
N MET A 37 19.54 -15.53 12.45
CA MET A 37 20.62 -16.46 12.83
C MET A 37 20.13 -17.88 13.01
N LYS A 38 18.88 -18.06 13.46
CA LYS A 38 18.23 -19.38 13.51
C LYS A 38 18.16 -20.00 12.11
N ALA A 39 17.76 -19.21 11.12
CA ALA A 39 17.73 -19.62 9.71
C ALA A 39 19.11 -20.02 9.18
N ILE A 40 20.14 -19.22 9.50
CA ILE A 40 21.53 -19.48 9.08
C ILE A 40 22.07 -20.78 9.68
N ILE A 41 21.80 -21.06 10.96
CA ILE A 41 22.21 -22.31 11.62
C ILE A 41 21.44 -23.51 11.07
N GLY A 42 20.18 -23.31 10.68
CA GLY A 42 19.36 -24.33 10.03
C GLY A 42 19.95 -24.85 8.71
N GLU A 43 20.80 -24.06 8.04
CA GLU A 43 21.56 -24.48 6.84
C GLU A 43 22.83 -25.29 7.19
N GLY A 44 23.03 -25.67 8.45
CA GLY A 44 24.18 -26.48 8.88
C GLY A 44 25.44 -25.68 9.22
N ILE A 45 25.34 -24.34 9.31
CA ILE A 45 26.47 -23.50 9.66
C ILE A 45 26.75 -23.55 11.16
N ARG A 46 27.87 -24.19 11.52
CA ARG A 46 28.35 -24.27 12.90
C ARG A 46 29.85 -23.99 13.06
N ASP A 47 30.62 -24.09 11.97
CA ASP A 47 32.05 -23.81 12.00
C ASP A 47 32.34 -22.31 12.18
N SER A 48 33.42 -21.99 12.89
CA SER A 48 33.81 -20.62 13.19
C SER A 48 34.05 -19.78 11.93
N SER A 49 34.64 -20.37 10.88
CA SER A 49 34.90 -19.66 9.63
C SER A 49 33.60 -19.29 8.91
N LEU A 50 32.64 -20.22 8.89
CA LEU A 50 31.33 -20.06 8.29
C LEU A 50 30.48 -19.02 9.01
N VAL A 51 30.46 -19.03 10.34
CA VAL A 51 29.69 -18.07 11.15
C VAL A 51 30.21 -16.64 10.96
N ILE A 52 31.54 -16.45 10.94
CA ILE A 52 32.15 -15.14 10.66
C ILE A 52 31.79 -14.68 9.25
N GLY A 53 31.84 -15.57 8.26
CA GLY A 53 31.43 -15.28 6.89
C GLY A 53 29.96 -14.87 6.79
N ALA A 54 29.06 -15.56 7.49
CA ALA A 54 27.63 -15.29 7.45
C ALA A 54 27.30 -13.93 8.08
N ILE A 55 27.95 -13.58 9.20
CA ILE A 55 27.82 -12.25 9.82
C ILE A 55 28.40 -11.16 8.93
N SER A 56 29.53 -11.42 8.26
CA SER A 56 30.06 -10.50 7.26
C SER A 56 29.04 -10.25 6.15
N CYS A 57 28.37 -11.29 5.64
CA CYS A 57 27.27 -11.12 4.69
C CYS A 57 26.15 -10.25 5.25
N ILE A 58 25.73 -10.44 6.52
CA ILE A 58 24.70 -9.60 7.16
C ILE A 58 25.15 -8.13 7.21
N ILE A 59 26.35 -7.83 7.70
CA ILE A 59 26.88 -6.46 7.85
C ILE A 59 26.90 -5.74 6.51
N TRP A 60 27.40 -6.41 5.47
CA TRP A 60 27.51 -5.82 4.13
C TRP A 60 26.16 -5.73 3.43
N THR A 61 25.24 -6.66 3.69
CA THR A 61 23.86 -6.58 3.19
C THR A 61 23.11 -5.39 3.82
N LEU A 62 23.17 -5.22 5.14
CA LEU A 62 22.63 -4.03 5.82
C LEU A 62 23.29 -2.74 5.31
N THR A 63 24.58 -2.78 4.98
CA THR A 63 25.28 -1.60 4.48
C THR A 63 24.89 -1.25 3.04
N LEU A 64 24.99 -2.18 2.09
CA LEU A 64 24.75 -1.91 0.67
C LEU A 64 23.25 -1.79 0.34
N GLN A 65 22.44 -2.68 0.89
CA GLN A 65 21.01 -2.72 0.61
C GLN A 65 20.28 -1.67 1.45
N THR A 66 20.28 -1.77 2.78
CA THR A 66 19.43 -0.88 3.59
C THR A 66 20.02 0.53 3.73
N THR A 67 21.33 0.67 3.98
CA THR A 67 21.95 2.00 4.19
C THR A 67 22.14 2.76 2.87
N VAL A 68 22.85 2.16 1.90
CA VAL A 68 23.18 2.86 0.64
C VAL A 68 21.94 2.95 -0.27
N LYS A 69 21.28 1.83 -0.60
CA LYS A 69 20.11 1.85 -1.51
C LYS A 69 18.97 2.63 -0.89
N TYR A 70 18.43 2.18 0.25
CA TYR A 70 17.19 2.74 0.78
C TYR A 70 17.42 4.09 1.46
N VAL A 71 18.26 4.15 2.50
CA VAL A 71 18.40 5.35 3.34
C VAL A 71 19.06 6.53 2.60
N TRP A 72 20.06 6.27 1.75
CA TRP A 72 20.79 7.32 1.06
C TRP A 72 20.21 7.70 -0.31
N ILE A 73 19.83 6.71 -1.13
CA ILE A 73 19.38 6.93 -2.52
C ILE A 73 17.85 6.99 -2.59
N THR A 74 17.14 5.92 -2.23
CA THR A 74 15.69 5.78 -2.43
C THR A 74 14.86 6.78 -1.62
N LEU A 75 15.25 7.11 -0.38
CA LEU A 75 14.54 8.14 0.41
C LEU A 75 14.57 9.54 -0.26
N ARG A 76 15.47 9.80 -1.22
CA ARG A 76 15.48 11.05 -2.01
C ARG A 76 14.52 11.03 -3.19
N ALA A 77 13.90 9.90 -3.48
CA ALA A 77 12.91 9.73 -4.54
C ALA A 77 11.49 9.95 -4.00
N ASP A 78 11.25 11.11 -3.41
CA ASP A 78 9.94 11.44 -2.85
C ASP A 78 9.02 12.12 -3.88
N ASN A 79 7.72 11.85 -3.79
CA ASN A 79 6.68 12.62 -4.44
C ASN A 79 6.06 13.62 -3.43
N LYS A 80 6.60 14.84 -3.39
CA LYS A 80 6.16 15.91 -2.47
C LYS A 80 6.19 15.51 -0.99
N GLY A 81 7.22 14.77 -0.59
CA GLY A 81 7.43 14.26 0.77
C GLY A 81 6.89 12.85 1.01
N GLU A 82 6.16 12.25 0.07
CA GLU A 82 5.67 10.87 0.17
C GLU A 82 6.62 9.89 -0.53
N GLY A 83 6.91 8.74 0.08
CA GLY A 83 7.74 7.68 -0.51
C GLY A 83 6.94 6.40 -0.77
N GLY A 84 7.62 5.35 -1.22
CA GLY A 84 7.01 4.06 -1.54
C GLY A 84 6.89 3.77 -3.04
N ILE A 85 6.55 2.52 -3.36
CA ILE A 85 6.56 2.04 -4.75
C ILE A 85 5.49 2.71 -5.61
N LEU A 86 4.30 2.95 -5.05
CA LEU A 86 3.19 3.61 -5.73
C LEU A 86 3.40 5.12 -5.85
N ALA A 87 4.06 5.75 -4.87
CA ALA A 87 4.51 7.13 -4.98
C ALA A 87 5.51 7.32 -6.14
N LEU A 88 6.45 6.38 -6.30
CA LEU A 88 7.41 6.37 -7.41
C LEU A 88 6.72 6.10 -8.75
N PHE A 89 5.75 5.18 -8.79
CA PHE A 89 4.91 4.96 -9.96
C PHE A 89 4.14 6.23 -10.37
N ALA A 90 3.57 6.98 -9.42
CA ALA A 90 2.86 8.23 -9.71
C ALA A 90 3.75 9.25 -10.44
N LEU A 91 5.03 9.35 -10.10
CA LEU A 91 6.01 10.21 -10.79
C LEU A 91 6.35 9.72 -12.21
N LEU A 92 6.30 8.41 -12.46
CA LEU A 92 6.76 7.79 -13.70
C LEU A 92 5.64 7.51 -14.72
N ARG A 93 4.39 7.40 -14.27
CA ARG A 93 3.24 6.92 -15.07
C ARG A 93 2.99 7.70 -16.36
N LYS A 94 3.29 9.00 -16.39
CA LYS A 94 3.08 9.87 -17.57
C LYS A 94 4.10 9.64 -18.69
N LYS A 95 5.28 9.11 -18.38
CA LYS A 95 6.40 9.03 -19.33
C LYS A 95 6.67 7.63 -19.87
N ARG A 96 6.18 6.57 -19.22
CA ARG A 96 6.53 5.18 -19.59
C ARG A 96 5.36 4.21 -19.46
N ARG A 97 5.03 3.56 -20.58
CA ARG A 97 3.90 2.62 -20.68
C ARG A 97 4.08 1.34 -19.85
N PHE A 98 5.29 0.85 -19.58
CA PHE A 98 5.48 -0.43 -18.85
C PHE A 98 5.54 -0.30 -17.32
N VAL A 99 5.63 0.92 -16.79
CA VAL A 99 5.87 1.16 -15.35
C VAL A 99 4.69 0.71 -14.48
N TYR A 100 3.46 0.70 -15.02
CA TYR A 100 2.31 0.23 -14.24
C TYR A 100 2.38 -1.27 -13.93
N ILE A 101 2.96 -2.11 -14.81
CA ILE A 101 3.13 -3.56 -14.52
C ILE A 101 4.15 -3.75 -13.40
N VAL A 102 5.31 -3.09 -13.50
CA VAL A 102 6.36 -3.12 -12.48
C VAL A 102 5.82 -2.67 -11.12
N ALA A 103 5.03 -1.59 -11.11
CA ALA A 103 4.40 -1.08 -9.90
C ALA A 103 3.35 -2.03 -9.32
N MET A 104 2.53 -2.68 -10.16
CA MET A 104 1.56 -3.68 -9.70
C MET A 104 2.25 -4.91 -9.10
N ILE A 105 3.33 -5.41 -9.73
CA ILE A 105 4.10 -6.54 -9.19
C ILE A 105 4.67 -6.17 -7.83
N GLY A 106 5.36 -5.03 -7.72
CA GLY A 106 5.97 -4.67 -6.44
C GLY A 106 4.95 -4.31 -5.35
N ALA A 107 3.83 -3.67 -5.71
CA ALA A 107 2.75 -3.44 -4.74
C ALA A 107 2.12 -4.76 -4.26
N SER A 108 1.94 -5.75 -5.15
CA SER A 108 1.34 -7.03 -4.77
C SER A 108 2.28 -7.89 -3.92
N THR A 109 3.58 -7.89 -4.21
CA THR A 109 4.59 -8.59 -3.41
C THR A 109 4.79 -7.94 -2.04
N LEU A 110 4.68 -6.62 -1.94
CA LEU A 110 4.68 -5.89 -0.66
C LEU A 110 3.42 -6.17 0.17
N LEU A 111 2.24 -6.28 -0.46
CA LEU A 111 1.01 -6.69 0.24
C LEU A 111 1.06 -8.15 0.69
N ALA A 112 1.71 -9.04 -0.07
CA ALA A 112 1.93 -10.42 0.33
C ALA A 112 2.89 -10.52 1.53
N ASP A 113 3.92 -9.67 1.58
CA ASP A 113 4.77 -9.49 2.77
C ASP A 113 3.95 -9.06 4.00
N GLY A 114 2.95 -8.19 3.78
CA GLY A 114 1.89 -7.82 4.73
C GLY A 114 1.21 -8.97 5.48
N VAL A 115 1.22 -10.18 4.90
CA VAL A 115 0.67 -11.40 5.52
C VAL A 115 1.72 -12.20 6.28
N ILE A 116 2.94 -12.30 5.75
CA ILE A 116 3.97 -13.18 6.32
C ILE A 116 4.62 -12.55 7.53
N THR A 117 4.98 -11.27 7.48
CA THR A 117 5.71 -10.61 8.55
C THR A 117 4.99 -10.67 9.90
N PRO A 118 3.67 -10.38 10.04
CA PRO A 118 2.99 -10.56 11.32
C PRO A 118 2.98 -12.02 11.80
N SER A 119 2.93 -12.96 10.87
CA SER A 119 2.94 -14.39 11.18
C SER A 119 4.30 -14.84 11.72
N ILE A 120 5.38 -14.58 10.98
CA ILE A 120 6.73 -15.04 11.35
C ILE A 120 7.29 -14.29 12.57
N THR A 121 7.06 -12.97 12.69
CA THR A 121 7.60 -12.18 13.80
C THR A 121 6.96 -12.55 15.13
N VAL A 122 5.62 -12.70 15.18
CA VAL A 122 4.90 -13.09 16.40
C VAL A 122 5.20 -14.54 16.76
N VAL A 123 5.25 -15.47 15.80
CA VAL A 123 5.68 -16.86 16.06
C VAL A 123 7.10 -16.88 16.63
N SER A 124 8.05 -16.18 16.00
CA SER A 124 9.45 -16.18 16.43
C SER A 124 9.64 -15.57 17.83
N ALA A 125 8.84 -14.54 18.18
CA ALA A 125 8.87 -13.95 19.51
C ALA A 125 8.36 -14.91 20.60
N VAL A 126 7.24 -15.61 20.34
CA VAL A 126 6.62 -16.50 21.33
C VAL A 126 7.34 -17.85 21.43
N GLU A 127 8.01 -18.31 20.35
CA GLU A 127 8.87 -19.50 20.36
C GLU A 127 9.99 -19.45 21.40
N GLY A 128 10.36 -18.27 21.89
CA GLY A 128 11.31 -18.16 23.01
C GLY A 128 10.85 -18.85 24.29
N LEU A 129 9.54 -19.08 24.47
CA LEU A 129 9.00 -19.87 25.58
C LEU A 129 9.45 -21.34 25.56
N ASN A 130 9.77 -21.88 24.38
CA ASN A 130 10.22 -23.26 24.24
C ASN A 130 11.59 -23.50 24.90
N ILE A 131 12.37 -22.44 25.15
CA ILE A 131 13.62 -22.54 25.92
C ILE A 131 13.35 -22.83 27.40
N LEU A 132 12.25 -22.32 27.95
CA LEU A 132 11.85 -22.56 29.34
C LEU A 132 11.10 -23.89 29.48
N ASN A 133 10.18 -24.17 28.55
CA ASN A 133 9.41 -25.41 28.55
C ASN A 133 9.08 -25.85 27.12
N PRO A 134 9.75 -26.88 26.59
CA PRO A 134 9.55 -27.38 25.22
C PRO A 134 8.13 -27.91 24.93
N ASN A 135 7.33 -28.23 25.95
CA ASN A 135 5.99 -28.79 25.78
C ASN A 135 4.90 -27.73 25.56
N ILE A 136 5.24 -26.44 25.62
CA ILE A 136 4.27 -25.36 25.42
C ILE A 136 3.90 -25.28 23.93
N SER A 137 2.61 -25.45 23.64
CA SER A 137 2.08 -25.19 22.29
C SER A 137 2.03 -23.68 22.04
N VAL A 138 2.91 -23.20 21.16
CA VAL A 138 3.04 -21.77 20.82
C VAL A 138 1.89 -21.25 19.95
N ILE A 139 1.33 -22.10 19.08
CA ILE A 139 0.33 -21.71 18.07
C ILE A 139 -0.91 -21.02 18.68
N PRO A 140 -1.57 -21.57 19.74
CA PRO A 140 -2.74 -20.90 20.34
C PRO A 140 -2.45 -19.50 20.88
N ILE A 141 -1.27 -19.30 21.47
CA ILE A 141 -0.83 -18.00 22.01
C ILE A 141 -0.67 -17.00 20.85
N VAL A 142 -0.01 -17.42 19.77
CA VAL A 142 0.17 -16.59 18.56
C VAL A 142 -1.18 -16.21 17.96
N LEU A 143 -2.12 -17.15 17.81
CA LEU A 143 -3.45 -16.87 17.28
C LEU A 143 -4.24 -15.90 18.15
N MET A 144 -4.11 -16.01 19.47
CA MET A 144 -4.71 -15.07 20.42
C MET A 144 -4.14 -13.65 20.24
N ILE A 145 -2.81 -13.52 20.13
CA ILE A 145 -2.13 -12.24 19.90
C ILE A 145 -2.57 -11.64 18.56
N LEU A 146 -2.55 -12.40 17.47
CA LEU A 146 -2.98 -11.93 16.15
C LEU A 146 -4.45 -11.49 16.17
N THR A 147 -5.34 -12.27 16.78
CA THR A 147 -6.76 -11.91 16.91
C THR A 147 -6.92 -10.58 17.63
N PHE A 148 -6.20 -10.39 18.73
CA PHE A 148 -6.23 -9.12 19.48
C PHE A 148 -5.71 -7.94 18.63
N ILE A 149 -4.56 -8.11 17.96
CA ILE A 149 -3.98 -7.10 17.07
C ILE A 149 -4.98 -6.66 16.00
N PHE A 150 -5.61 -7.62 15.30
CA PHE A 150 -6.51 -7.34 14.18
C PHE A 150 -7.88 -6.79 14.60
N LEU A 151 -8.38 -7.16 15.79
CA LEU A 151 -9.61 -6.59 16.36
C LEU A 151 -9.42 -5.14 16.81
N LEU A 152 -8.24 -4.80 17.33
CA LEU A 152 -7.94 -3.45 17.80
C LEU A 152 -7.76 -2.43 16.67
N GLN A 153 -7.49 -2.86 15.43
CA GLN A 153 -7.23 -1.96 14.29
C GLN A 153 -8.35 -0.93 14.06
N GLN A 154 -9.60 -1.30 14.34
CA GLN A 154 -10.75 -0.43 14.09
C GLN A 154 -10.79 0.83 14.98
N PHE A 155 -10.15 0.80 16.14
CA PHE A 155 -10.12 1.91 17.09
C PHE A 155 -9.04 2.95 16.76
N GLY A 156 -8.23 2.69 15.72
CA GLY A 156 -7.10 3.54 15.35
C GLY A 156 -5.88 3.33 16.25
N THR A 157 -4.72 3.77 15.77
CA THR A 157 -3.44 3.56 16.43
C THR A 157 -3.03 4.74 17.33
N GLU A 158 -3.88 5.75 17.51
CA GLU A 158 -3.54 6.96 18.30
C GLU A 158 -3.30 6.67 19.79
N PHE A 159 -4.09 5.77 20.37
CA PHE A 159 -3.96 5.40 21.78
C PHE A 159 -2.68 4.61 22.07
N ILE A 160 -2.22 3.81 21.11
CA ILE A 160 -1.09 2.88 21.28
C ILE A 160 0.23 3.45 20.71
N GLY A 161 0.14 4.28 19.67
CA GLY A 161 1.30 4.78 18.91
C GLY A 161 2.26 5.66 19.71
N LYS A 162 1.79 6.32 20.79
CA LYS A 162 2.68 7.07 21.70
C LYS A 162 3.65 6.16 22.46
N SER A 163 3.25 4.92 22.74
CA SER A 163 4.05 3.94 23.49
C SER A 163 5.02 3.17 22.58
N PHE A 164 4.81 3.15 21.26
CA PHE A 164 5.65 2.38 20.33
C PHE A 164 7.10 2.83 20.33
N GLY A 165 7.34 4.15 20.29
CA GLY A 165 8.70 4.69 20.27
C GLY A 165 9.54 4.27 21.48
N PRO A 166 9.09 4.52 22.72
CA PRO A 166 9.80 4.08 23.93
C PRO A 166 10.06 2.58 24.00
N ILE A 167 9.08 1.74 23.63
CA ILE A 167 9.24 0.28 23.61
C ILE A 167 10.34 -0.12 22.61
N MET A 168 10.35 0.48 21.42
CA MET A 168 11.38 0.19 20.42
C MET A 168 12.77 0.69 20.82
N VAL A 169 12.87 1.82 21.54
CA VAL A 169 14.15 2.26 22.14
C VAL A 169 14.66 1.20 23.12
N LEU A 170 13.79 0.73 24.02
CA LEU A 170 14.14 -0.33 24.98
C LEU A 170 14.55 -1.62 24.27
N TRP A 171 13.84 -2.00 23.21
CA TRP A 171 14.15 -3.15 22.37
C TRP A 171 15.55 -3.03 21.75
N PHE A 172 15.86 -1.94 21.04
CA PHE A 172 17.17 -1.76 20.42
C PHE A 172 18.31 -1.67 21.44
N LEU A 173 18.09 -1.04 22.59
CA LEU A 173 19.06 -1.05 23.68
C LEU A 173 19.31 -2.47 24.19
N THR A 174 18.26 -3.27 24.35
CA THR A 174 18.36 -4.68 24.77
C THR A 174 19.16 -5.49 23.74
N LEU A 175 18.90 -5.30 22.44
CA LEU A 175 19.67 -5.92 21.36
C LEU A 175 21.16 -5.58 21.46
N ALA A 176 21.49 -4.30 21.65
CA ALA A 176 22.85 -3.81 21.76
C ALA A 176 23.57 -4.36 23.00
N ILE A 177 22.92 -4.33 24.18
CA ILE A 177 23.49 -4.81 25.44
C ILE A 177 23.74 -6.31 25.40
N LEU A 178 22.75 -7.11 25.00
CA LEU A 178 22.90 -8.56 24.90
C LEU A 178 23.97 -8.93 23.86
N GLY A 179 23.97 -8.27 22.71
CA GLY A 179 24.97 -8.47 21.67
C GLY A 179 26.39 -8.18 22.16
N PHE A 180 26.57 -7.01 22.78
CA PHE A 180 27.85 -6.59 23.34
C PHE A 180 28.33 -7.51 24.48
N SER A 181 27.42 -7.99 25.34
CA SER A 181 27.78 -8.89 26.44
C SER A 181 28.44 -10.18 25.96
N GLN A 182 27.99 -10.74 24.83
CA GLN A 182 28.58 -11.94 24.24
C GLN A 182 29.84 -11.63 23.41
N LEU A 183 29.89 -10.44 22.79
CA LEU A 183 31.04 -9.98 22.02
C LEU A 183 32.35 -9.96 22.83
N ILE A 184 32.27 -9.62 24.13
CA ILE A 184 33.43 -9.57 25.03
C ILE A 184 34.11 -10.94 25.16
N PHE A 185 33.33 -12.03 25.15
CA PHE A 185 33.86 -13.39 25.31
C PHE A 185 34.54 -13.93 24.04
N PHE A 186 34.18 -13.42 22.86
CA PHE A 186 34.84 -13.80 21.60
C PHE A 186 35.08 -12.60 20.67
N PRO A 187 36.09 -11.75 20.97
CA PRO A 187 36.37 -10.54 20.18
C PRO A 187 36.80 -10.82 18.73
N LYS A 188 37.27 -12.04 18.43
CA LYS A 188 37.67 -12.46 17.08
C LYS A 188 36.53 -12.37 16.07
N ILE A 189 35.25 -12.38 16.49
CA ILE A 189 34.09 -12.21 15.60
C ILE A 189 34.10 -10.85 14.88
N LEU A 190 34.81 -9.83 15.40
CA LEU A 190 34.98 -8.53 14.74
C LEU A 190 35.65 -8.63 13.36
N ALA A 191 36.32 -9.74 13.07
CA ALA A 191 36.82 -10.05 11.73
C ALA A 191 35.70 -9.98 10.66
N ALA A 192 34.44 -10.21 11.04
CA ALA A 192 33.27 -10.11 10.16
C ALA A 192 33.03 -8.72 9.54
N PHE A 193 33.65 -7.65 10.05
CA PHE A 193 33.60 -6.35 9.36
C PHE A 193 34.37 -6.35 8.04
N ASN A 194 35.37 -7.22 7.88
CA ASN A 194 36.13 -7.33 6.65
C ASN A 194 35.32 -8.11 5.59
N PRO A 195 34.96 -7.48 4.45
CA PRO A 195 34.16 -8.12 3.40
C PRO A 195 34.81 -9.37 2.81
N TYR A 196 36.12 -9.54 2.98
CA TYR A 196 36.84 -10.75 2.61
C TYR A 196 36.16 -12.02 3.14
N TYR A 197 35.68 -12.03 4.39
CA TYR A 197 35.02 -13.21 4.95
C TYR A 197 33.67 -13.53 4.29
N ALA A 198 32.93 -12.51 3.86
CA ALA A 198 31.71 -12.72 3.07
C ALA A 198 32.06 -13.33 1.71
N VAL A 199 33.03 -12.76 0.99
CA VAL A 199 33.46 -13.27 -0.32
C VAL A 199 34.00 -14.69 -0.20
N LYS A 200 34.83 -14.95 0.81
CA LYS A 200 35.36 -16.28 1.13
C LYS A 200 34.23 -17.29 1.33
N LEU A 201 33.22 -16.93 2.13
CA LEU A 201 32.05 -17.77 2.35
C LEU A 201 31.31 -18.10 1.05
N LEU A 202 31.09 -17.10 0.21
CA LEU A 202 30.30 -17.24 -1.01
C LEU A 202 31.01 -18.03 -2.12
N VAL A 203 32.34 -17.97 -2.18
CA VAL A 203 33.14 -18.59 -3.24
C VAL A 203 33.69 -19.96 -2.83
N GLU A 204 34.20 -20.09 -1.61
CA GLU A 204 34.95 -21.29 -1.19
C GLU A 204 34.05 -22.38 -0.60
N HIS A 205 32.91 -22.02 0.00
CA HIS A 205 32.03 -23.02 0.60
C HIS A 205 30.98 -23.55 -0.39
N PRO A 206 30.84 -24.89 -0.50
CA PRO A 206 29.81 -25.48 -1.34
C PRO A 206 28.42 -25.09 -0.81
N GLY A 207 27.61 -24.44 -1.65
CA GLY A 207 26.32 -23.88 -1.24
C GLY A 207 26.40 -22.53 -0.52
N GLY A 208 27.56 -21.86 -0.52
CA GLY A 208 27.77 -20.54 0.07
C GLY A 208 26.71 -19.50 -0.34
N ILE A 209 26.33 -19.52 -1.63
CA ILE A 209 25.31 -18.65 -2.21
C ILE A 209 23.91 -18.92 -1.62
N LEU A 210 23.57 -20.17 -1.27
CA LEU A 210 22.25 -20.52 -0.74
C LEU A 210 22.00 -19.91 0.64
N ILE A 211 23.06 -19.72 1.43
CA ILE A 211 23.02 -19.05 2.74
C ILE A 211 22.51 -17.60 2.60
N LEU A 212 22.74 -16.96 1.44
CA LEU A 212 22.21 -15.62 1.19
C LEU A 212 20.68 -15.56 1.26
N GLY A 213 19.98 -16.67 1.04
CA GLY A 213 18.53 -16.73 1.26
C GLY A 213 18.15 -16.49 2.72
N ALA A 214 18.93 -17.01 3.67
CA ALA A 214 18.74 -16.76 5.10
C ALA A 214 19.28 -15.38 5.52
N VAL A 215 20.43 -14.95 5.00
CA VAL A 215 21.01 -13.62 5.28
C VAL A 215 20.09 -12.50 4.81
N PHE A 216 19.42 -12.67 3.67
CA PHE A 216 18.50 -11.68 3.11
C PHE A 216 17.44 -11.19 4.11
N LEU A 217 17.01 -12.09 4.99
CA LEU A 217 16.00 -11.83 6.01
C LEU A 217 16.37 -10.67 6.97
N CYS A 218 17.66 -10.30 7.09
CA CYS A 218 18.09 -9.15 7.89
C CYS A 218 17.69 -7.78 7.29
N THR A 219 17.28 -7.73 6.02
CA THR A 219 16.90 -6.48 5.32
C THR A 219 15.40 -6.27 5.20
N THR A 220 14.62 -7.18 5.73
CA THR A 220 13.16 -7.10 5.77
C THR A 220 12.75 -5.84 6.53
N GLY A 221 11.77 -5.09 6.00
CA GLY A 221 11.39 -3.77 6.50
C GLY A 221 12.05 -2.54 5.86
N ALA A 222 13.09 -2.69 5.01
CA ALA A 222 13.67 -1.54 4.31
C ALA A 222 12.66 -0.82 3.38
N GLU A 223 11.67 -1.55 2.86
CA GLU A 223 10.61 -0.99 2.02
C GLU A 223 9.56 -0.23 2.82
N ALA A 224 9.23 -0.71 4.02
CA ALA A 224 8.37 -0.01 4.96
C ALA A 224 8.97 1.36 5.33
N MET A 225 10.30 1.43 5.52
CA MET A 225 11.00 2.70 5.71
C MET A 225 10.78 3.70 4.57
N TYR A 226 10.69 3.21 3.33
CA TYR A 226 10.47 4.07 2.18
C TYR A 226 9.01 4.52 2.07
N SER A 227 8.05 3.64 2.33
CA SER A 227 6.62 4.01 2.32
C SER A 227 6.25 5.01 3.42
N ASP A 228 6.89 4.94 4.58
CA ASP A 228 6.59 5.80 5.74
C ASP A 228 7.37 7.13 5.76
N LEU A 229 8.06 7.45 4.67
CA LEU A 229 8.81 8.70 4.52
C LEU A 229 7.93 9.94 4.78
N GLY A 230 6.66 9.91 4.35
CA GLY A 230 5.70 11.01 4.56
C GLY A 230 5.32 11.27 6.01
N HIS A 231 5.41 10.23 6.87
CA HIS A 231 5.04 10.32 8.28
C HIS A 231 6.20 10.77 9.16
N CYS A 232 7.40 10.24 8.92
CA CYS A 232 8.54 10.43 9.82
C CYS A 232 9.54 11.48 9.33
N GLY A 233 9.59 11.73 8.02
CA GLY A 233 10.52 12.67 7.41
C GLY A 233 11.94 12.12 7.25
N LEU A 234 12.59 12.54 6.17
CA LEU A 234 13.90 12.03 5.73
C LEU A 234 15.02 12.15 6.77
N LYS A 235 15.08 13.28 7.51
CA LYS A 235 16.16 13.53 8.47
C LYS A 235 16.07 12.64 9.70
N ASN A 236 14.86 12.44 10.23
CA ASN A 236 14.64 11.59 11.40
C ASN A 236 15.06 10.16 11.07
N ILE A 237 14.57 9.61 9.93
CA ILE A 237 14.94 8.27 9.44
C ILE A 237 16.46 8.12 9.30
N ARG A 238 17.18 9.10 8.74
CA ARG A 238 18.64 8.98 8.58
C ARG A 238 19.40 8.89 9.90
N ILE A 239 18.99 9.66 10.91
CA ILE A 239 19.70 9.73 12.19
C ILE A 239 19.33 8.54 13.08
N SER A 240 18.04 8.19 13.17
CA SER A 240 17.61 6.99 13.90
C SER A 240 18.21 5.71 13.33
N TRP A 241 18.43 5.65 12.01
CA TRP A 241 19.03 4.48 11.36
C TRP A 241 20.43 4.16 11.89
N ILE A 242 21.23 5.16 12.29
CA ILE A 242 22.57 4.92 12.84
C ILE A 242 22.46 4.09 14.12
N PHE A 243 21.57 4.47 15.03
CA PHE A 243 21.32 3.76 16.28
C PHE A 243 20.78 2.34 16.05
N VAL A 244 19.81 2.20 15.14
CA VAL A 244 19.21 0.91 14.76
C VAL A 244 20.26 -0.03 14.16
N LYS A 245 21.03 0.45 13.19
CA LYS A 245 22.08 -0.33 12.52
C LYS A 245 23.14 -0.82 13.50
N VAL A 246 23.62 0.06 14.40
CA VAL A 246 24.61 -0.32 15.42
C VAL A 246 24.05 -1.40 16.34
N SER A 247 22.80 -1.25 16.80
CA SER A 247 22.15 -2.22 17.69
C SER A 247 21.98 -3.59 17.02
N LEU A 248 21.56 -3.62 15.75
CA LEU A 248 21.43 -4.85 14.97
C LEU A 248 22.79 -5.54 14.77
N ILE A 249 23.82 -4.80 14.35
CA ILE A 249 25.16 -5.37 14.13
C ILE A 249 25.73 -5.94 15.42
N LEU A 250 25.63 -5.22 16.55
CA LEU A 250 26.07 -5.72 17.85
C LEU A 250 25.36 -7.02 18.23
N ASN A 251 24.05 -7.09 18.01
CA ASN A 251 23.28 -8.28 18.31
C ASN A 251 23.71 -9.49 17.44
N TYR A 252 23.87 -9.31 16.12
CA TYR A 252 24.36 -10.38 15.24
C TYR A 252 25.76 -10.87 15.60
N LEU A 253 26.67 -9.95 15.94
CA LEU A 253 28.01 -10.30 16.41
C LEU A 253 27.95 -11.14 17.69
N GLY A 254 27.12 -10.74 18.66
CA GLY A 254 26.93 -11.47 19.91
C GLY A 254 26.29 -12.86 19.71
N GLN A 255 25.29 -12.96 18.83
CA GLN A 255 24.70 -14.24 18.46
C GLN A 255 25.74 -15.18 17.81
N GLY A 256 26.57 -14.68 16.90
CA GLY A 256 27.64 -15.48 16.30
C GLY A 256 28.71 -15.91 17.28
N ALA A 257 29.15 -15.00 18.15
CA ALA A 257 30.09 -15.33 19.23
C ALA A 257 29.57 -16.50 20.07
N TRP A 258 28.29 -16.45 20.47
CA TRP A 258 27.67 -17.52 21.23
C TRP A 258 27.57 -18.84 20.46
N VAL A 259 27.22 -18.80 19.17
CA VAL A 259 27.14 -20.00 18.32
C VAL A 259 28.50 -20.69 18.20
N ILE A 260 29.57 -19.91 17.98
CA ILE A 260 30.94 -20.43 17.87
C ILE A 260 31.39 -21.07 19.19
N MET A 261 31.08 -20.44 20.32
CA MET A 261 31.43 -20.97 21.65
C MET A 261 30.63 -22.21 22.06
N ASN A 262 29.53 -22.52 21.36
CA ASN A 262 28.63 -23.62 21.69
C ASN A 262 28.47 -24.62 20.52
N SER A 263 29.38 -24.60 19.55
CA SER A 263 29.31 -25.41 18.31
C SER A 263 29.20 -26.92 18.55
N ASP A 264 29.70 -27.38 19.70
CA ASP A 264 29.80 -28.80 20.05
C ASP A 264 28.45 -29.44 20.45
N LYS A 265 27.39 -28.63 20.62
CA LYS A 265 26.06 -29.14 20.97
C LYS A 265 25.35 -29.76 19.77
N ALA A 266 24.75 -30.93 19.95
CA ALA A 266 24.05 -31.67 18.89
C ALA A 266 22.91 -30.85 18.25
N SER A 267 22.15 -30.12 19.07
CA SER A 267 21.10 -29.19 18.64
C SER A 267 21.29 -27.85 19.34
N LEU A 268 21.26 -26.77 18.56
CA LEU A 268 21.34 -25.41 19.07
C LEU A 268 19.93 -24.83 19.18
N PRO A 269 19.51 -24.31 20.35
CA PRO A 269 18.28 -23.53 20.45
C PRO A 269 18.41 -22.23 19.64
N ASN A 270 17.32 -21.47 19.53
CA ASN A 270 17.35 -20.17 18.87
C ASN A 270 18.44 -19.27 19.53
N PRO A 271 19.51 -18.90 18.79
CA PRO A 271 20.64 -18.15 19.36
C PRO A 271 20.22 -16.81 19.94
N PHE A 272 19.15 -16.19 19.44
CA PHE A 272 18.64 -14.93 19.97
C PHE A 272 18.24 -15.00 21.45
N PHE A 273 17.51 -16.04 21.83
CA PHE A 273 17.10 -16.23 23.23
C PHE A 273 18.18 -16.93 24.05
N ALA A 274 19.05 -17.70 23.40
CA ALA A 274 20.12 -18.43 24.08
C ALA A 274 21.26 -17.54 24.59
N ILE A 275 21.45 -16.35 24.01
CA ILE A 275 22.38 -15.34 24.55
C ILE A 275 21.87 -14.64 25.82
N MET A 276 20.59 -14.80 26.17
CA MET A 276 19.99 -14.18 27.35
C MET A 276 20.32 -14.97 28.62
N PRO A 277 20.56 -14.31 29.77
CA PRO A 277 20.66 -15.02 31.03
C PRO A 277 19.29 -15.60 31.42
N GLN A 278 19.27 -16.74 32.13
CA GLN A 278 18.04 -17.50 32.41
C GLN A 278 16.92 -16.67 33.05
N TRP A 279 17.24 -15.78 33.99
CA TRP A 279 16.26 -14.91 34.65
C TRP A 279 15.60 -13.89 33.70
N PHE A 280 16.27 -13.55 32.58
CA PHE A 280 15.81 -12.54 31.63
C PHE A 280 15.03 -13.12 30.47
N ILE A 281 15.01 -14.45 30.27
CA ILE A 281 14.32 -15.07 29.12
C ILE A 281 12.84 -14.68 29.09
N LEU A 282 12.11 -14.78 30.21
CA LEU A 282 10.69 -14.43 30.25
C LEU A 282 10.45 -12.92 29.99
N PRO A 283 11.13 -11.97 30.67
CA PRO A 283 11.09 -10.55 30.29
C PRO A 283 11.46 -10.30 28.82
N GLY A 284 12.46 -11.00 28.30
CA GLY A 284 12.93 -10.90 26.93
C GLY A 284 11.88 -11.37 25.92
N VAL A 285 11.17 -12.46 26.19
CA VAL A 285 10.03 -12.94 25.38
C VAL A 285 8.89 -11.93 25.39
N LEU A 286 8.55 -11.34 26.54
CA LEU A 286 7.51 -10.30 26.61
C LEU A 286 7.90 -9.06 25.79
N LEU A 287 9.14 -8.61 25.90
CA LEU A 287 9.65 -7.48 25.13
C LEU A 287 9.72 -7.79 23.64
N ALA A 288 10.18 -8.98 23.25
CA ALA A 288 10.18 -9.45 21.87
C ALA A 288 8.76 -9.52 21.28
N THR A 289 7.80 -9.98 22.09
CA THR A 289 6.39 -10.02 21.69
C THR A 289 5.83 -8.62 21.51
N ALA A 290 6.17 -7.67 22.40
CA ALA A 290 5.80 -6.27 22.23
C ALA A 290 6.41 -5.66 20.95
N ALA A 291 7.69 -5.93 20.66
CA ALA A 291 8.34 -5.49 19.43
C ALA A 291 7.70 -6.12 18.18
N ALA A 292 7.35 -7.42 18.21
CA ALA A 292 6.66 -8.12 17.12
C ALA A 292 5.24 -7.57 16.88
N ILE A 293 4.51 -7.20 17.96
CA ILE A 293 3.23 -6.50 17.84
C ILE A 293 3.43 -5.16 17.12
N ILE A 294 4.44 -4.37 17.50
CA ILE A 294 4.74 -3.08 16.86
C ILE A 294 5.12 -3.24 15.38
N ALA A 295 5.97 -4.23 15.07
CA ALA A 295 6.34 -4.58 13.70
C ALA A 295 5.12 -4.93 12.85
N SER A 296 4.26 -5.80 13.38
CA SER A 296 3.00 -6.20 12.72
C SER A 296 2.09 -5.00 12.44
N GLN A 297 1.96 -4.08 13.41
CA GLN A 297 1.14 -2.88 13.29
C GLN A 297 1.62 -1.96 12.17
N ALA A 298 2.93 -1.72 12.07
CA ALA A 298 3.52 -0.88 11.02
C ALA A 298 3.16 -1.43 9.63
N LEU A 299 3.29 -2.74 9.43
CA LEU A 299 3.03 -3.36 8.13
C LEU A 299 1.54 -3.48 7.77
N ILE A 300 0.67 -3.74 8.77
CA ILE A 300 -0.79 -3.70 8.59
C ILE A 300 -1.22 -2.29 8.14
N SER A 301 -0.73 -1.25 8.82
CA SER A 301 -0.98 0.14 8.44
C SER A 301 -0.41 0.48 7.06
N GLY A 302 0.80 0.02 6.75
CA GLY A 302 1.43 0.15 5.44
C GLY A 302 0.59 -0.48 4.32
N SER A 303 0.00 -1.64 4.58
CA SER A 303 -0.91 -2.32 3.63
C SER A 303 -2.16 -1.49 3.32
N TYR A 304 -2.72 -0.80 4.32
CA TYR A 304 -3.83 0.13 4.09
C TYR A 304 -3.42 1.32 3.22
N THR A 305 -2.21 1.85 3.44
CA THR A 305 -1.64 2.93 2.62
C THR A 305 -1.47 2.49 1.17
N ILE A 306 -0.88 1.32 0.92
CA ILE A 306 -0.68 0.78 -0.42
C ILE A 306 -2.02 0.59 -1.13
N VAL A 307 -3.03 0.02 -0.46
CA VAL A 307 -4.35 -0.17 -1.05
C VAL A 307 -5.03 1.18 -1.34
N SER A 308 -4.95 2.15 -0.42
CA SER A 308 -5.49 3.50 -0.64
C SER A 308 -4.83 4.21 -1.82
N GLU A 309 -3.51 4.12 -1.93
CA GLU A 309 -2.76 4.67 -3.06
C GLU A 309 -3.11 3.95 -4.37
N ALA A 310 -3.25 2.63 -4.35
CA ALA A 310 -3.65 1.84 -5.51
C ALA A 310 -5.08 2.19 -5.98
N ILE A 311 -6.03 2.41 -5.07
CA ILE A 311 -7.40 2.88 -5.41
C ILE A 311 -7.30 4.21 -6.16
N THR A 312 -6.48 5.12 -5.64
CA THR A 312 -6.41 6.48 -6.16
C THR A 312 -5.66 6.57 -7.49
N LEU A 313 -4.66 5.70 -7.67
CA LEU A 313 -4.00 5.44 -8.94
C LEU A 313 -4.80 4.52 -9.86
N ASN A 314 -6.05 4.19 -9.48
CA ASN A 314 -7.00 3.43 -10.27
C ASN A 314 -6.60 1.97 -10.60
N LEU A 315 -5.68 1.45 -9.81
CA LEU A 315 -5.10 0.10 -9.86
C LEU A 315 -5.86 -0.90 -8.99
N TRP A 316 -6.72 -0.44 -8.07
CA TRP A 316 -7.47 -1.29 -7.13
C TRP A 316 -8.98 -0.98 -7.13
N PRO A 317 -9.87 -1.97 -6.87
CA PRO A 317 -11.29 -1.74 -6.65
C PRO A 317 -11.56 -0.76 -5.50
N LYS A 318 -12.59 0.09 -5.64
CA LYS A 318 -12.88 1.08 -4.60
C LYS A 318 -13.40 0.36 -3.34
N VAL A 319 -12.68 0.42 -2.23
CA VAL A 319 -13.11 -0.15 -0.94
C VAL A 319 -13.39 0.93 0.09
N ARG A 320 -14.10 0.57 1.17
CA ARG A 320 -14.44 1.50 2.25
C ARG A 320 -13.19 1.83 3.07
N ILE A 321 -12.84 3.11 3.15
CA ILE A 321 -11.74 3.62 3.99
C ILE A 321 -12.34 4.45 5.13
N LYS A 322 -12.08 4.05 6.37
CA LYS A 322 -12.44 4.79 7.59
C LYS A 322 -11.19 5.54 8.10
N TYR A 323 -11.42 6.67 8.76
CA TYR A 323 -10.38 7.48 9.39
C TYR A 323 -10.77 7.64 10.87
N PRO A 324 -10.29 6.75 11.77
CA PRO A 324 -10.73 6.71 13.17
C PRO A 324 -10.35 7.97 13.96
N SER A 325 -9.20 8.57 13.64
CA SER A 325 -8.71 9.78 14.32
C SER A 325 -8.80 11.03 13.42
N ARG A 326 -8.78 12.20 14.07
CA ARG A 326 -8.70 13.51 13.40
C ARG A 326 -7.28 13.80 12.86
N LEU A 327 -6.26 13.09 13.36
CA LEU A 327 -4.89 13.18 12.89
C LEU A 327 -4.72 12.43 11.55
N LYS A 328 -4.13 13.11 10.57
CA LYS A 328 -3.87 12.53 9.23
C LYS A 328 -2.83 11.40 9.35
N GLY A 329 -3.16 10.22 8.82
CA GLY A 329 -2.23 9.08 8.71
C GLY A 329 -2.77 7.75 9.23
N GLN A 330 -3.85 7.76 10.01
CA GLN A 330 -4.46 6.53 10.50
C GLN A 330 -5.64 6.14 9.61
N MET A 331 -5.34 5.31 8.63
CA MET A 331 -6.35 4.71 7.75
C MET A 331 -6.75 3.36 8.34
N TYR A 332 -8.05 3.07 8.32
CA TYR A 332 -8.56 1.73 8.60
C TYR A 332 -9.37 1.25 7.40
N VAL A 333 -8.92 0.15 6.80
CA VAL A 333 -9.58 -0.46 5.64
C VAL A 333 -10.11 -1.83 6.07
N PRO A 334 -11.42 -1.94 6.45
CA PRO A 334 -11.95 -3.15 7.07
C PRO A 334 -11.77 -4.41 6.21
N SER A 335 -11.96 -4.30 4.90
CA SER A 335 -11.82 -5.45 3.99
C SER A 335 -10.39 -5.98 3.95
N VAL A 336 -9.40 -5.09 3.93
CA VAL A 336 -7.98 -5.46 3.92
C VAL A 336 -7.59 -6.02 5.29
N ASN A 337 -8.08 -5.42 6.38
CA ASN A 337 -7.84 -5.91 7.74
C ASN A 337 -8.24 -7.38 7.90
N TRP A 338 -9.48 -7.70 7.54
CA TRP A 338 -10.00 -9.06 7.68
C TRP A 338 -9.32 -10.04 6.73
N LEU A 339 -9.03 -9.62 5.50
CA LEU A 339 -8.26 -10.43 4.56
C LEU A 339 -6.88 -10.78 5.15
N LEU A 340 -6.12 -9.78 5.62
CA LEU A 340 -4.82 -9.99 6.27
C LEU A 340 -4.96 -10.90 7.50
N PHE A 341 -5.96 -10.68 8.36
CA PHE A 341 -6.19 -11.53 9.54
C PHE A 341 -6.37 -13.01 9.18
N PHE A 342 -7.26 -13.31 8.23
CA PHE A 342 -7.51 -14.68 7.80
C PHE A 342 -6.28 -15.29 7.12
N SER A 343 -5.56 -14.51 6.30
CA SER A 343 -4.33 -14.97 5.66
C SER A 343 -3.20 -15.23 6.67
N CYS A 344 -2.97 -14.36 7.65
CA CYS A 344 -1.98 -14.56 8.71
C CYS A 344 -2.33 -15.80 9.56
N THR A 345 -3.59 -15.94 9.95
CA THR A 345 -4.09 -17.10 10.71
C THR A 345 -3.86 -18.39 9.93
N PHE A 346 -4.18 -18.40 8.64
CA PHE A 346 -3.92 -19.54 7.76
C PHE A 346 -2.43 -19.89 7.70
N VAL A 347 -1.54 -18.89 7.52
CA VAL A 347 -0.08 -19.09 7.49
C VAL A 347 0.43 -19.71 8.79
N VAL A 348 -0.02 -19.20 9.94
CA VAL A 348 0.37 -19.73 11.26
C VAL A 348 -0.04 -21.19 11.41
N ILE A 349 -1.27 -21.53 11.04
CA ILE A 349 -1.78 -22.91 11.13
C ILE A 349 -1.08 -23.84 10.14
N PHE A 350 -0.80 -23.37 8.93
CA PHE A 350 -0.21 -24.17 7.86
C PHE A 350 1.28 -24.46 8.11
N PHE A 351 2.08 -23.46 8.47
CA PHE A 351 3.53 -23.62 8.64
C PHE A 351 3.96 -24.02 10.05
N GLN A 352 3.15 -23.71 11.08
CA GLN A 352 3.30 -24.12 12.49
C GLN A 352 4.55 -23.63 13.24
N SER A 353 5.69 -23.43 12.57
CA SER A 353 6.95 -22.96 13.14
C SER A 353 7.58 -21.85 12.30
N SER A 354 8.39 -21.00 12.94
CA SER A 354 9.11 -19.92 12.24
C SER A 354 10.05 -20.46 11.15
N SER A 355 10.72 -21.58 11.41
CA SER A 355 11.70 -22.18 10.49
C SER A 355 11.05 -22.67 9.19
N ASN A 356 9.81 -23.16 9.25
CA ASN A 356 9.06 -23.51 8.04
C ASN A 356 8.61 -22.26 7.26
N MET A 357 8.38 -21.14 7.93
CA MET A 357 7.98 -19.87 7.30
C MET A 357 9.16 -19.13 6.65
N GLU A 358 10.39 -19.30 7.15
CA GLU A 358 11.59 -18.64 6.62
C GLU A 358 11.77 -18.87 5.11
N ALA A 359 11.54 -20.11 4.64
CA ALA A 359 11.63 -20.46 3.23
C ALA A 359 10.57 -19.75 2.36
N ALA A 360 9.40 -19.46 2.93
CA ALA A 360 8.32 -18.75 2.24
C ALA A 360 8.59 -17.23 2.16
N TYR A 361 9.25 -16.68 3.17
CA TYR A 361 9.29 -15.24 3.42
C TYR A 361 10.18 -14.45 2.44
N GLY A 362 11.41 -14.89 2.21
CA GLY A 362 12.41 -14.10 1.46
C GLY A 362 12.03 -13.82 0.01
N LEU A 363 11.30 -14.71 -0.65
CA LEU A 363 11.10 -14.66 -2.10
C LEU A 363 10.24 -13.46 -2.56
N SER A 364 9.11 -13.19 -1.91
CA SER A 364 8.24 -12.06 -2.29
C SER A 364 8.93 -10.71 -2.12
N ILE A 365 9.65 -10.53 -1.02
CA ILE A 365 10.34 -9.26 -0.71
C ILE A 365 11.48 -9.01 -1.70
N THR A 366 12.25 -10.03 -2.10
CA THR A 366 13.28 -9.86 -3.14
C THR A 366 12.70 -9.31 -4.44
N LEU A 367 11.51 -9.79 -4.85
CA LEU A 367 10.83 -9.27 -6.03
C LEU A 367 10.40 -7.82 -5.85
N THR A 368 9.87 -7.43 -4.67
CA THR A 368 9.54 -6.03 -4.43
C THR A 368 10.78 -5.13 -4.52
N MET A 369 11.89 -5.56 -3.94
CA MET A 369 13.14 -4.79 -3.95
C MET A 369 13.64 -4.60 -5.39
N LEU A 370 13.54 -5.64 -6.22
CA LEU A 370 13.88 -5.61 -7.64
C LEU A 370 12.97 -4.66 -8.43
N MET A 371 11.65 -4.72 -8.20
CA MET A 371 10.71 -3.78 -8.82
C MET A 371 11.02 -2.33 -8.40
N THR A 372 11.36 -2.11 -7.13
CA THR A 372 11.80 -0.79 -6.63
C THR A 372 13.08 -0.33 -7.33
N SER A 373 14.06 -1.21 -7.54
CA SER A 373 15.29 -0.91 -8.30
C SER A 373 15.00 -0.51 -9.76
N ILE A 374 14.07 -1.21 -10.43
CA ILE A 374 13.63 -0.88 -11.80
C ILE A 374 12.94 0.48 -11.85
N LEU A 375 12.07 0.79 -10.88
CA LEU A 375 11.42 2.10 -10.82
C LEU A 375 12.43 3.21 -10.50
N MET A 376 13.41 2.94 -9.64
CA MET A 376 14.49 3.88 -9.31
C MET A 376 15.34 4.21 -10.54
N LEU A 377 15.60 3.26 -11.43
CA LEU A 377 16.24 3.54 -12.72
C LEU A 377 15.45 4.59 -13.52
N GLY A 378 14.13 4.46 -13.60
CA GLY A 378 13.26 5.46 -14.24
C GLY A 378 13.36 6.83 -13.59
N TYR A 379 13.42 6.88 -12.26
CA TYR A 379 13.56 8.12 -11.51
C TYR A 379 14.92 8.81 -11.73
N LEU A 380 16.03 8.06 -11.67
CA LEU A 380 17.37 8.58 -11.92
C LEU A 380 17.51 9.16 -13.33
N GLN A 381 16.86 8.54 -14.32
CA GLN A 381 16.79 9.04 -15.70
C GLN A 381 15.98 10.34 -15.81
N ILE A 382 14.85 10.47 -15.09
CA ILE A 382 14.09 11.73 -15.05
C ILE A 382 14.90 12.85 -14.40
N LYS A 383 15.67 12.53 -13.36
CA LYS A 383 16.55 13.48 -12.66
C LYS A 383 17.85 13.80 -13.41
N ARG A 384 18.06 13.23 -14.61
CA ARG A 384 19.25 13.43 -15.46
C ARG A 384 20.57 13.16 -14.72
N VAL A 385 20.58 12.14 -13.87
CA VAL A 385 21.83 11.66 -13.25
C VAL A 385 22.77 11.14 -14.33
N SER A 386 24.08 11.33 -14.16
CA SER A 386 25.09 10.90 -15.13
C SER A 386 24.97 9.41 -15.46
N VAL A 387 25.06 9.06 -16.74
CA VAL A 387 24.94 7.67 -17.25
C VAL A 387 25.87 6.68 -16.52
N PRO A 388 27.16 6.98 -16.25
CA PRO A 388 28.03 6.05 -15.52
C PRO A 388 27.49 5.69 -14.12
N MET A 389 26.90 6.65 -13.42
CA MET A 389 26.36 6.44 -12.08
C MET A 389 25.05 5.62 -12.12
N ILE A 390 24.26 5.77 -13.19
CA ILE A 390 23.09 4.92 -13.44
C ILE A 390 23.53 3.49 -13.73
N VAL A 391 24.53 3.30 -14.59
CA VAL A 391 25.07 1.97 -14.92
C VAL A 391 25.64 1.30 -13.68
N LEU A 392 26.40 2.02 -12.86
CA LEU A 392 26.92 1.52 -11.58
C LEU A 392 25.79 1.08 -10.64
N PHE A 393 24.74 1.89 -10.50
CA PHE A 393 23.57 1.54 -9.69
C PHE A 393 22.90 0.25 -10.20
N VAL A 394 22.64 0.17 -11.51
CA VAL A 394 21.96 -1.00 -12.11
C VAL A 394 22.80 -2.26 -11.95
N ILE A 395 24.10 -2.23 -12.29
CA ILE A 395 24.96 -3.41 -12.18
C ILE A 395 25.06 -3.87 -10.73
N THR A 396 25.28 -2.94 -9.79
CA THR A 396 25.44 -3.28 -8.37
C THR A 396 24.19 -3.93 -7.81
N TYR A 397 23.02 -3.33 -7.99
CA TYR A 397 21.78 -3.85 -7.40
C TYR A 397 21.20 -5.03 -8.18
N ALA A 398 21.39 -5.10 -9.50
CA ALA A 398 21.03 -6.30 -10.27
C ALA A 398 21.85 -7.51 -9.82
N LEU A 399 23.15 -7.34 -9.52
CA LEU A 399 24.00 -8.42 -9.03
C LEU A 399 23.61 -8.86 -7.62
N ILE A 400 23.46 -7.90 -6.68
CA ILE A 400 23.10 -8.21 -5.30
C ILE A 400 21.71 -8.86 -5.22
N GLU A 401 20.69 -8.22 -5.81
CA GLU A 401 19.31 -8.70 -5.75
C GLU A 401 19.09 -9.94 -6.60
N GLY A 402 19.79 -10.05 -7.75
CA GLY A 402 19.78 -11.26 -8.56
C GLY A 402 20.36 -12.46 -7.82
N THR A 403 21.43 -12.26 -7.05
CA THR A 403 22.01 -13.32 -6.21
C THR A 403 21.06 -13.72 -5.08
N PHE A 404 20.41 -12.75 -4.42
CA PHE A 404 19.38 -13.05 -3.41
C PHE A 404 18.17 -13.77 -3.99
N LEU A 405 17.72 -13.36 -5.18
CA LEU A 405 16.62 -14.02 -5.87
C LEU A 405 16.99 -15.47 -6.21
N TYR A 406 18.19 -15.69 -6.74
CA TYR A 406 18.69 -17.03 -7.02
C TYR A 406 18.72 -17.92 -5.76
N ALA A 407 19.26 -17.40 -4.65
CA ALA A 407 19.33 -18.12 -3.39
C ALA A 407 17.92 -18.46 -2.83
N ASN A 408 16.98 -17.52 -2.91
CA ASN A 408 15.61 -17.73 -2.44
C ASN A 408 14.79 -18.64 -3.36
N LEU A 409 15.05 -18.65 -4.67
CA LEU A 409 14.39 -19.56 -5.62
C LEU A 409 14.70 -21.03 -5.32
N HIS A 410 15.87 -21.35 -4.76
CA HIS A 410 16.18 -22.71 -4.31
C HIS A 410 15.25 -23.19 -3.18
N LYS A 411 14.66 -22.25 -2.42
CA LYS A 411 13.69 -22.52 -1.34
C LYS A 411 12.24 -22.55 -1.84
N PHE A 412 11.99 -22.46 -3.15
CA PHE A 412 10.64 -22.43 -3.73
C PHE A 412 9.79 -23.63 -3.30
N ASN A 413 10.33 -24.85 -3.40
CA ASN A 413 9.63 -26.07 -3.00
C ASN A 413 9.42 -26.22 -1.49
N ARG A 414 10.20 -25.49 -0.67
CA ARG A 414 10.12 -25.54 0.81
C ARG A 414 9.17 -24.49 1.39
N GLY A 415 8.44 -23.74 0.57
CA GLY A 415 7.45 -22.76 1.02
C GLY A 415 7.41 -21.47 0.21
N GLY A 416 8.46 -21.15 -0.56
CA GLY A 416 8.54 -19.93 -1.39
C GLY A 416 7.38 -19.75 -2.38
N TRP A 417 6.81 -20.87 -2.87
CA TRP A 417 5.64 -20.84 -3.76
C TRP A 417 4.42 -20.14 -3.15
N PHE A 418 4.25 -20.21 -1.82
CA PHE A 418 3.06 -19.70 -1.14
C PHE A 418 2.95 -18.16 -1.24
N THR A 419 4.06 -17.46 -0.97
CA THR A 419 4.06 -15.99 -1.02
C THR A 419 3.94 -15.45 -2.44
N LEU A 420 4.50 -16.16 -3.41
CA LEU A 420 4.31 -15.84 -4.83
C LEU A 420 2.89 -16.11 -5.32
N LEU A 421 2.25 -17.17 -4.84
CA LEU A 421 0.83 -17.42 -5.15
C LEU A 421 -0.03 -16.27 -4.61
N LEU A 422 0.19 -15.86 -3.36
CA LEU A 422 -0.53 -14.75 -2.74
C LEU A 422 -0.29 -13.42 -3.51
N ALA A 423 0.97 -13.10 -3.81
CA ALA A 423 1.32 -11.92 -4.60
C ALA A 423 0.71 -11.98 -6.01
N GLY A 424 0.64 -13.17 -6.61
CA GLY A 424 0.02 -13.43 -7.91
C GLY A 424 -1.49 -13.19 -7.89
N LEU A 425 -2.19 -13.64 -6.86
CA LEU A 425 -3.63 -13.38 -6.68
C LEU A 425 -3.92 -11.88 -6.53
N ILE A 426 -3.14 -11.18 -5.71
CA ILE A 426 -3.25 -9.72 -5.54
C ILE A 426 -2.94 -8.98 -6.85
N PHE A 427 -1.87 -9.38 -7.55
CA PHE A 427 -1.53 -8.84 -8.86
C PHE A 427 -2.66 -9.06 -9.87
N PHE A 428 -3.27 -10.24 -9.89
CA PHE A 428 -4.36 -10.57 -10.80
C PHE A 428 -5.58 -9.68 -10.59
N VAL A 429 -5.93 -9.39 -9.32
CA VAL A 429 -6.99 -8.42 -8.98
C VAL A 429 -6.65 -7.03 -9.55
N MET A 430 -5.42 -6.54 -9.35
CA MET A 430 -4.98 -5.24 -9.88
C MET A 430 -5.01 -5.22 -11.41
N PHE A 431 -4.51 -6.30 -12.04
CA PHE A 431 -4.40 -6.44 -13.48
C PHE A 431 -5.78 -6.47 -14.15
N ILE A 432 -6.71 -7.30 -13.67
CA ILE A 432 -8.09 -7.35 -14.15
C ILE A 432 -8.76 -6.00 -13.97
N TRP A 433 -8.62 -5.38 -12.80
CA TRP A 433 -9.26 -4.10 -12.53
C TRP A 433 -8.77 -3.01 -13.49
N ASN A 434 -7.46 -2.92 -13.70
CA ASN A 434 -6.87 -1.98 -14.64
C ASN A 434 -7.28 -2.27 -16.09
N ARG A 435 -7.18 -3.54 -16.54
CA ARG A 435 -7.54 -3.94 -17.91
C ARG A 435 -9.03 -3.75 -18.19
N GLY A 436 -9.92 -4.18 -17.30
CA GLY A 436 -11.36 -3.98 -17.45
C GLY A 436 -11.74 -2.50 -17.51
N ARG A 437 -11.03 -1.61 -16.81
CA ARG A 437 -11.23 -0.15 -16.97
C ARG A 437 -10.78 0.36 -18.33
N VAL A 438 -9.64 -0.12 -18.83
CA VAL A 438 -9.13 0.26 -20.17
C VAL A 438 -10.10 -0.21 -21.25
N THR A 439 -10.57 -1.46 -21.19
CA THR A 439 -11.61 -1.99 -22.09
C THR A 439 -12.89 -1.15 -21.98
N LYS A 440 -13.35 -0.84 -20.76
CA LYS A 440 -14.49 0.09 -20.56
C LYS A 440 -14.26 1.48 -21.17
N LYS A 441 -13.03 2.01 -21.16
CA LYS A 441 -12.72 3.33 -21.73
C LYS A 441 -12.91 3.34 -23.25
N GLN A 442 -12.58 2.25 -23.94
CA GLN A 442 -12.73 2.12 -25.41
C GLN A 442 -14.18 2.32 -25.87
N PHE A 443 -15.16 1.84 -25.09
CA PHE A 443 -16.59 2.03 -25.38
C PHE A 443 -17.17 3.35 -24.84
N THR A 444 -16.33 4.28 -24.39
CA THR A 444 -16.79 5.58 -23.89
C THR A 444 -16.69 6.61 -25.02
N GLN A 445 -17.82 6.92 -25.64
CA GLN A 445 -17.93 7.99 -26.62
C GLN A 445 -18.21 9.32 -25.91
N PHE A 446 -17.56 10.38 -26.39
CA PHE A 446 -17.76 11.75 -25.95
C PHE A 446 -18.40 12.54 -27.09
N TYR A 447 -19.33 13.42 -26.75
CA TYR A 447 -19.90 14.38 -27.69
C TYR A 447 -19.66 15.81 -27.19
N PRO A 448 -19.47 16.77 -28.11
CA PRO A 448 -19.52 18.18 -27.78
C PRO A 448 -20.87 18.54 -27.15
N ILE A 449 -20.84 19.30 -26.06
CA ILE A 449 -22.04 19.81 -25.39
C ILE A 449 -22.77 20.80 -26.30
N SER A 450 -22.04 21.48 -27.21
CA SER A 450 -22.60 22.41 -28.20
C SER A 450 -23.76 21.80 -28.97
N ASP A 451 -23.64 20.52 -29.35
CA ASP A 451 -24.59 19.81 -30.21
C ASP A 451 -25.96 19.59 -29.54
N PHE A 452 -26.01 19.71 -28.20
CA PHE A 452 -27.22 19.51 -27.39
C PHE A 452 -27.71 20.79 -26.71
N THR A 453 -27.09 21.94 -27.00
CA THR A 453 -27.38 23.20 -26.29
C THR A 453 -28.85 23.59 -26.37
N ASP A 454 -29.44 23.51 -27.57
CA ASP A 454 -30.83 23.88 -27.79
C ASP A 454 -31.77 22.85 -27.15
N LEU A 455 -31.44 21.56 -27.25
CA LEU A 455 -32.20 20.48 -26.62
C LEU A 455 -32.28 20.63 -25.09
N PHE A 456 -31.19 21.06 -24.43
CA PHE A 456 -31.21 21.36 -23.00
C PHE A 456 -32.16 22.51 -22.65
N LYS A 457 -32.19 23.57 -23.46
CA LYS A 457 -33.08 24.73 -23.24
C LYS A 457 -34.53 24.36 -23.47
N ASP A 458 -34.81 23.57 -24.51
CA ASP A 458 -36.16 23.13 -24.85
C ASP A 458 -36.72 22.23 -23.76
N VAL A 459 -35.96 21.21 -23.33
CA VAL A 459 -36.38 20.31 -22.25
C VAL A 459 -36.57 21.04 -20.91
N GLN A 460 -35.77 22.05 -20.59
CA GLN A 460 -35.94 22.86 -19.38
C GLN A 460 -37.28 23.61 -19.38
N LYS A 461 -37.67 24.16 -20.55
CA LYS A 461 -38.89 24.96 -20.73
C LYS A 461 -40.15 24.13 -21.00
N ASP A 462 -39.98 22.88 -21.44
CA ASP A 462 -41.08 22.01 -21.80
C ASP A 462 -41.93 21.60 -20.59
N ASN A 463 -43.12 22.22 -20.48
CA ASN A 463 -44.06 21.93 -19.42
C ASN A 463 -44.83 20.62 -19.60
N THR A 464 -44.73 19.96 -20.76
CA THR A 464 -45.34 18.65 -20.99
C THR A 464 -44.57 17.53 -20.28
N LEU A 465 -43.28 17.75 -20.01
CA LEU A 465 -42.45 16.84 -19.23
C LEU A 465 -42.59 17.15 -17.73
N PRO A 466 -42.92 16.15 -16.89
CA PRO A 466 -42.94 16.33 -15.45
C PRO A 466 -41.54 16.67 -14.95
N ARG A 467 -41.44 17.64 -14.04
CA ARG A 467 -40.15 18.03 -13.46
C ARG A 467 -39.60 16.87 -12.64
N TYR A 468 -38.40 16.42 -12.99
CA TYR A 468 -37.74 15.29 -12.35
C TYR A 468 -36.98 15.69 -11.08
N ALA A 469 -36.36 16.88 -11.07
CA ALA A 469 -35.69 17.51 -9.93
C ALA A 469 -35.49 19.02 -10.19
N THR A 470 -35.30 19.84 -9.16
CA THR A 470 -34.87 21.24 -9.33
C THR A 470 -33.44 21.28 -9.87
N ASN A 471 -32.52 20.55 -9.22
CA ASN A 471 -31.12 20.46 -9.63
C ASN A 471 -30.74 19.00 -9.91
N LEU A 472 -30.35 18.71 -11.16
CA LEU A 472 -29.96 17.38 -11.58
C LEU A 472 -28.44 17.28 -11.73
N VAL A 473 -27.82 16.37 -10.99
CA VAL A 473 -26.36 16.27 -10.87
C VAL A 473 -25.85 14.97 -11.47
N TYR A 474 -24.97 15.07 -12.46
CA TYR A 474 -24.29 13.92 -13.08
C TYR A 474 -22.78 13.98 -12.83
N ILE A 475 -22.17 12.82 -12.59
CA ILE A 475 -20.71 12.70 -12.52
C ILE A 475 -20.18 12.36 -13.92
N THR A 476 -19.31 13.22 -14.45
CA THR A 476 -18.69 13.04 -15.76
C THR A 476 -17.20 12.70 -15.68
N ARG A 477 -16.75 11.85 -16.61
CA ARG A 477 -15.33 11.52 -16.83
C ARG A 477 -14.72 12.22 -18.04
N ALA A 478 -15.45 13.13 -18.68
CA ALA A 478 -14.93 13.89 -19.82
C ALA A 478 -13.75 14.78 -19.41
N GLU A 479 -12.58 14.56 -20.00
CA GLU A 479 -11.36 15.33 -19.70
C GLU A 479 -11.47 16.77 -20.24
N GLN A 480 -12.06 16.94 -21.43
CA GLN A 480 -12.32 18.25 -22.03
C GLN A 480 -13.57 18.88 -21.41
N SER A 481 -13.51 20.19 -21.11
CA SER A 481 -14.62 20.92 -20.47
C SER A 481 -15.88 21.02 -21.31
N THR A 482 -15.72 20.98 -22.63
CA THR A 482 -16.77 21.10 -23.65
C THR A 482 -17.47 19.78 -23.96
N ASP A 483 -16.96 18.68 -23.43
CA ASP A 483 -17.43 17.35 -23.79
C ASP A 483 -18.25 16.71 -22.66
N VAL A 484 -19.16 15.83 -23.06
CA VAL A 484 -19.95 15.01 -22.16
C VAL A 484 -20.02 13.57 -22.69
N GLU A 485 -20.05 12.59 -21.78
CA GLU A 485 -20.16 11.19 -22.18
C GLU A 485 -21.53 10.90 -22.77
N ARG A 486 -21.57 10.15 -23.88
CA ARG A 486 -22.81 9.73 -24.57
C ARG A 486 -23.85 9.13 -23.62
N LYS A 487 -23.43 8.36 -22.62
CA LYS A 487 -24.33 7.74 -21.63
C LYS A 487 -25.14 8.78 -20.84
N VAL A 488 -24.58 9.96 -20.58
CA VAL A 488 -25.25 11.04 -19.82
C VAL A 488 -26.35 11.64 -20.69
N ILE A 489 -26.03 11.97 -21.95
CA ILE A 489 -26.99 12.42 -22.95
C ILE A 489 -28.11 11.38 -23.14
N TYR A 490 -27.75 10.10 -23.29
CA TYR A 490 -28.72 9.02 -23.42
C TYR A 490 -29.65 8.90 -22.19
N SER A 491 -29.11 9.06 -20.98
CA SER A 491 -29.91 9.07 -19.74
C SER A 491 -30.84 10.28 -19.67
N ILE A 492 -30.39 11.47 -20.09
CA ILE A 492 -31.18 12.70 -20.00
C ILE A 492 -32.29 12.73 -21.05
N PHE A 493 -32.01 12.30 -22.29
CA PHE A 493 -32.93 12.50 -23.43
C PHE A 493 -33.54 11.22 -23.99
N ASN A 494 -32.79 10.12 -24.10
CA ASN A 494 -33.25 8.94 -24.87
C ASN A 494 -33.96 7.87 -24.04
N LYS A 495 -33.79 7.82 -22.72
CA LYS A 495 -34.43 6.81 -21.86
C LYS A 495 -35.82 7.29 -21.41
N GLN A 496 -35.86 8.02 -20.30
CA GLN A 496 -37.02 8.78 -19.87
C GLN A 496 -36.53 10.23 -19.78
N PRO A 497 -37.03 11.15 -20.61
CA PRO A 497 -36.59 12.53 -20.62
C PRO A 497 -36.61 13.15 -19.22
N LYS A 498 -35.47 13.67 -18.75
CA LYS A 498 -35.32 14.19 -17.38
C LYS A 498 -35.26 15.70 -17.40
N ARG A 499 -36.42 16.35 -17.22
CA ARG A 499 -36.52 17.79 -17.06
C ARG A 499 -36.04 18.23 -15.68
N ALA A 500 -35.13 19.22 -15.66
CA ALA A 500 -34.69 19.88 -14.43
C ALA A 500 -34.54 21.39 -14.65
N ASP A 501 -34.60 22.18 -13.57
CA ASP A 501 -34.37 23.62 -13.68
C ASP A 501 -32.90 23.92 -13.95
N ARG A 502 -31.98 23.14 -13.37
CA ARG A 502 -30.54 23.22 -13.67
C ARG A 502 -29.88 21.85 -13.73
N TYR A 503 -28.92 21.74 -14.62
CA TYR A 503 -28.08 20.57 -14.81
C TYR A 503 -26.65 20.85 -14.32
N TRP A 504 -26.06 19.89 -13.62
CA TRP A 504 -24.74 20.01 -13.02
C TRP A 504 -23.86 18.83 -13.43
N PHE A 505 -22.75 19.10 -14.10
CA PHE A 505 -21.74 18.09 -14.45
C PHE A 505 -20.55 18.19 -13.51
N LEU A 506 -20.32 17.16 -12.71
CA LEU A 506 -19.20 17.06 -11.79
C LEU A 506 -18.09 16.23 -12.41
N HIS A 507 -16.96 16.87 -12.70
CA HIS A 507 -15.74 16.19 -13.10
C HIS A 507 -14.80 16.08 -11.91
N ILE A 508 -14.20 14.91 -11.70
CA ILE A 508 -13.27 14.67 -10.60
C ILE A 508 -11.93 14.28 -11.20
N ASN A 509 -10.97 15.19 -11.08
CA ASN A 509 -9.60 15.00 -11.52
C ASN A 509 -8.70 14.69 -10.31
N ILE A 510 -8.04 13.54 -10.34
CA ILE A 510 -7.10 13.12 -9.31
C ILE A 510 -5.71 13.61 -9.72
N THR A 511 -5.21 14.61 -9.00
CA THR A 511 -3.90 15.21 -9.27
C THR A 511 -2.75 14.31 -8.80
N ASP A 512 -1.55 14.49 -9.38
CA ASP A 512 -0.33 13.79 -8.97
C ASP A 512 0.17 14.23 -7.59
N GLU A 513 -0.37 15.33 -7.07
CA GLU A 513 -0.03 15.89 -5.78
C GLU A 513 -0.85 15.22 -4.67
N PRO A 514 -0.29 14.95 -3.48
CA PRO A 514 -0.98 14.16 -2.47
C PRO A 514 -2.19 14.87 -1.84
N TYR A 515 -2.15 16.20 -1.68
CA TYR A 515 -3.09 16.92 -0.80
C TYR A 515 -3.86 18.07 -1.47
N THR A 516 -3.83 18.20 -2.79
CA THR A 516 -4.54 19.28 -3.52
C THR A 516 -6.04 19.25 -3.26
N LYS A 517 -6.64 20.43 -3.12
CA LYS A 517 -8.08 20.65 -2.93
C LYS A 517 -8.48 21.94 -3.62
N GLU A 518 -8.73 21.86 -4.90
CA GLU A 518 -9.11 23.00 -5.72
C GLU A 518 -10.38 22.67 -6.50
N TYR A 519 -11.18 23.68 -6.84
CA TYR A 519 -12.32 23.53 -7.72
C TYR A 519 -12.36 24.65 -8.74
N LYS A 520 -12.99 24.37 -9.88
CA LYS A 520 -13.28 25.38 -10.91
C LYS A 520 -14.70 25.18 -11.40
N VAL A 521 -15.49 26.25 -11.37
CA VAL A 521 -16.86 26.27 -11.90
C VAL A 521 -16.84 26.91 -13.28
N ARG A 522 -17.59 26.35 -14.24
CA ARG A 522 -17.80 26.90 -15.57
C ARG A 522 -19.28 26.83 -15.93
N PRO A 523 -19.95 27.96 -16.23
CA PRO A 523 -21.25 27.92 -16.88
C PRO A 523 -21.05 27.49 -18.34
N LEU A 524 -21.68 26.38 -18.74
CA LEU A 524 -21.66 25.90 -20.13
C LEU A 524 -22.83 26.46 -20.92
N ILE A 525 -23.99 26.55 -20.27
CA ILE A 525 -25.21 27.21 -20.79
C ILE A 525 -25.73 28.08 -19.65
N ALA A 526 -25.83 29.39 -19.89
CA ALA A 526 -26.25 30.36 -18.88
C ALA A 526 -27.59 29.95 -18.23
N ASP A 527 -27.60 29.87 -16.90
CA ASP A 527 -28.74 29.45 -16.05
C ASP A 527 -29.36 28.06 -16.35
N VAL A 528 -28.73 27.23 -17.19
CA VAL A 528 -29.23 25.88 -17.52
C VAL A 528 -28.22 24.80 -17.13
N LEU A 529 -26.96 24.93 -17.53
CA LEU A 529 -25.96 23.87 -17.41
C LEU A 529 -24.64 24.41 -16.87
N TYR A 530 -24.21 23.83 -15.74
CA TYR A 530 -22.96 24.16 -15.06
C TYR A 530 -22.04 22.95 -15.01
N ARG A 531 -20.73 23.19 -15.11
CA ARG A 531 -19.70 22.18 -14.88
C ARG A 531 -18.81 22.58 -13.71
N ILE A 532 -18.56 21.64 -12.81
CA ILE A 532 -17.64 21.80 -11.68
C ILE A 532 -16.52 20.77 -11.84
N ASP A 533 -15.29 21.25 -12.01
CA ASP A 533 -14.11 20.40 -11.99
C ASP A 533 -13.49 20.44 -10.58
N PHE A 534 -13.43 19.29 -9.91
CA PHE A 534 -12.71 19.11 -8.66
C PHE A 534 -11.31 18.55 -8.93
N ASN A 535 -10.28 19.29 -8.53
CA ASN A 535 -8.90 18.84 -8.52
C ASN A 535 -8.55 18.36 -7.10
N ILE A 536 -8.48 17.04 -6.93
CA ILE A 536 -8.32 16.38 -5.64
C ILE A 536 -6.99 15.64 -5.62
N GLY A 537 -6.20 15.82 -4.55
CA GLY A 537 -4.94 15.10 -4.35
C GLY A 537 -5.13 13.61 -4.07
N PHE A 538 -4.14 12.79 -4.42
CA PHE A 538 -4.30 11.33 -4.34
C PHE A 538 -4.40 10.73 -2.92
N LYS A 539 -4.11 11.53 -1.88
CA LYS A 539 -4.35 11.15 -0.46
C LYS A 539 -5.61 11.79 0.12
N VAL A 540 -6.44 12.46 -0.68
CA VAL A 540 -7.67 13.12 -0.21
C VAL A 540 -8.88 12.25 -0.51
N ASN A 541 -9.65 11.91 0.54
CA ASN A 541 -10.89 11.16 0.39
C ASN A 541 -11.94 11.98 -0.39
N PRO A 542 -12.49 11.47 -1.50
CA PRO A 542 -13.48 12.16 -2.33
C PRO A 542 -14.85 12.18 -1.63
N ARG A 543 -15.06 13.12 -0.70
CA ARG A 543 -16.36 13.41 -0.08
C ARG A 543 -17.16 14.38 -0.96
N ILE A 544 -17.58 13.91 -2.13
CA ILE A 544 -18.11 14.76 -3.21
C ILE A 544 -19.34 15.53 -2.76
N ASN A 545 -20.26 14.94 -2.00
CA ASN A 545 -21.44 15.66 -1.53
C ASN A 545 -21.07 16.88 -0.66
N ARG A 546 -20.10 16.73 0.25
CA ARG A 546 -19.62 17.83 1.09
C ARG A 546 -18.90 18.90 0.28
N PHE A 547 -18.09 18.50 -0.70
CA PHE A 547 -17.38 19.45 -1.58
C PHE A 547 -18.36 20.21 -2.47
N PHE A 548 -19.34 19.51 -3.04
CA PHE A 548 -20.40 20.09 -3.85
C PHE A 548 -21.23 21.10 -3.05
N ASN A 549 -21.70 20.75 -1.85
CA ASN A 549 -22.45 21.68 -1.00
C ASN A 549 -21.63 22.94 -0.64
N HIS A 550 -20.31 22.79 -0.45
CA HIS A 550 -19.43 23.92 -0.21
C HIS A 550 -19.34 24.84 -1.43
N VAL A 551 -19.16 24.28 -2.63
CA VAL A 551 -19.14 25.05 -3.89
C VAL A 551 -20.48 25.76 -4.12
N ILE A 552 -21.60 25.07 -3.91
CA ILE A 552 -22.92 25.68 -4.05
C ILE A 552 -23.10 26.85 -3.06
N SER A 553 -22.67 26.69 -1.81
CA SER A 553 -22.75 27.76 -0.81
C SER A 553 -21.92 28.99 -1.22
N ASP A 554 -20.75 28.76 -1.83
CA ASP A 554 -19.87 29.83 -2.33
C ASP A 554 -20.52 30.57 -3.52
N LEU A 555 -21.08 29.85 -4.48
CA LEU A 555 -21.78 30.43 -5.63
C LEU A 555 -23.02 31.26 -5.22
N VAL A 556 -23.77 30.78 -4.23
CA VAL A 556 -24.93 31.51 -3.69
C VAL A 556 -24.49 32.79 -2.97
N LYS A 557 -23.41 32.73 -2.19
CA LYS A 557 -22.86 33.90 -1.49
C LYS A 557 -22.35 34.97 -2.46
N ASN A 558 -21.82 34.57 -3.61
CA ASN A 558 -21.36 35.48 -4.66
C ASN A 558 -22.48 35.98 -5.58
N GLY A 559 -23.72 35.50 -5.39
CA GLY A 559 -24.86 35.84 -6.25
C GLY A 559 -24.79 35.24 -7.66
N GLU A 560 -23.92 34.26 -7.89
CA GLU A 560 -23.74 33.61 -9.20
C GLU A 560 -24.88 32.63 -9.52
N VAL A 561 -25.49 32.03 -8.48
CA VAL A 561 -26.55 31.03 -8.62
C VAL A 561 -27.59 31.20 -7.51
N ASP A 562 -28.87 31.29 -7.88
CA ASP A 562 -29.99 31.29 -6.93
C ASP A 562 -30.57 29.88 -6.76
N ILE A 563 -30.33 29.23 -5.62
CA ILE A 563 -30.80 27.86 -5.35
C ILE A 563 -32.20 27.78 -4.75
N THR A 564 -32.95 28.87 -4.66
CA THR A 564 -34.34 28.83 -4.16
C THR A 564 -35.20 27.91 -5.02
N SER A 565 -36.09 27.17 -4.36
CA SER A 565 -36.98 26.24 -5.05
C SER A 565 -37.94 27.00 -5.97
N LYS A 566 -38.11 26.54 -7.22
CA LYS A 566 -39.13 27.10 -8.15
C LYS A 566 -40.55 26.57 -7.89
N TYR A 567 -40.75 25.73 -6.87
CA TYR A 567 -42.10 25.34 -6.45
C TYR A 567 -42.74 26.47 -5.67
N TYR A 568 -43.94 26.90 -6.08
CA TYR A 568 -44.62 28.07 -5.50
C TYR A 568 -44.69 28.03 -3.96
N SER A 569 -45.05 26.88 -3.40
CA SER A 569 -45.14 26.68 -1.94
C SER A 569 -43.79 26.81 -1.23
N LEU A 570 -42.71 26.35 -1.85
CA LEU A 570 -41.36 26.33 -1.26
C LEU A 570 -40.61 27.65 -1.48
N ALA A 571 -40.79 28.26 -2.65
CA ALA A 571 -40.28 29.58 -3.01
C ALA A 571 -40.73 30.64 -2.00
N LYS A 572 -42.02 30.59 -1.62
CA LYS A 572 -42.62 31.51 -0.64
C LYS A 572 -41.91 31.49 0.72
N HIS A 573 -41.26 30.37 1.06
CA HIS A 573 -40.58 30.18 2.34
C HIS A 573 -39.04 30.13 2.19
N ASN A 574 -38.49 30.55 1.05
CA ASN A 574 -37.04 30.52 0.75
C ASN A 574 -36.40 29.13 0.96
N VAL A 575 -37.17 28.07 0.73
CA VAL A 575 -36.66 26.70 0.85
C VAL A 575 -35.77 26.40 -0.36
N PRO A 576 -34.55 25.87 -0.18
CA PRO A 576 -33.68 25.52 -1.30
C PRO A 576 -34.28 24.38 -2.13
N GLY A 577 -34.03 24.41 -3.45
CA GLY A 577 -34.42 23.36 -4.37
C GLY A 577 -33.76 22.02 -4.06
N ASP A 578 -34.41 20.94 -4.45
CA ASP A 578 -33.86 19.59 -4.30
C ASP A 578 -32.68 19.35 -5.25
N PHE A 579 -31.69 18.59 -4.76
CA PHE A 579 -30.55 18.11 -5.56
C PHE A 579 -30.67 16.60 -5.73
N ARG A 580 -30.72 16.13 -6.97
CA ARG A 580 -30.79 14.71 -7.29
C ARG A 580 -29.59 14.26 -8.09
N PHE A 581 -28.83 13.31 -7.55
CA PHE A 581 -27.63 12.76 -8.18
C PHE A 581 -27.99 11.53 -9.01
N ILE A 582 -27.54 11.50 -10.27
CA ILE A 582 -27.67 10.33 -11.14
C ILE A 582 -26.30 9.70 -11.35
N ILE A 583 -26.14 8.45 -10.90
CA ILE A 583 -24.97 7.63 -11.19
C ILE A 583 -25.32 6.62 -12.27
N ILE A 584 -24.61 6.71 -13.39
CA ILE A 584 -24.77 5.76 -14.49
C ILE A 584 -23.77 4.61 -14.34
N ASP A 585 -24.29 3.42 -14.06
CA ASP A 585 -23.54 2.18 -14.05
C ASP A 585 -23.66 1.50 -15.43
N ARG A 586 -22.52 1.33 -16.09
CA ARG A 586 -22.50 0.63 -17.38
C ARG A 586 -22.48 -0.88 -17.18
N VAL A 587 -23.39 -1.58 -17.84
CA VAL A 587 -23.55 -3.04 -17.79
C VAL A 587 -23.20 -3.63 -19.14
N LEU A 588 -22.51 -4.77 -19.13
CA LEU A 588 -22.21 -5.54 -20.33
C LEU A 588 -23.48 -6.25 -20.80
N THR A 589 -23.95 -5.97 -22.01
CA THR A 589 -25.07 -6.69 -22.62
C THR A 589 -24.55 -7.84 -23.47
N VAL A 590 -25.37 -8.88 -23.65
CA VAL A 590 -25.03 -10.08 -24.44
C VAL A 590 -24.63 -9.70 -25.88
N ASP A 591 -25.24 -8.64 -26.41
CA ASP A 591 -25.03 -8.14 -27.76
C ASP A 591 -23.74 -7.31 -27.93
N THR A 592 -22.93 -7.15 -26.88
CA THR A 592 -21.66 -6.43 -27.01
C THR A 592 -20.60 -7.35 -27.62
N GLU A 593 -20.23 -7.11 -28.88
CA GLU A 593 -19.14 -7.81 -29.54
C GLU A 593 -17.80 -7.47 -28.86
N LEU A 594 -17.19 -8.48 -28.24
CA LEU A 594 -15.90 -8.41 -27.57
C LEU A 594 -15.02 -9.57 -28.01
N SER A 595 -13.72 -9.33 -28.08
CA SER A 595 -12.74 -10.41 -28.25
C SER A 595 -12.86 -11.42 -27.09
N THR A 596 -12.47 -12.67 -27.30
CA THR A 596 -12.50 -13.71 -26.25
C THR A 596 -11.70 -13.29 -25.02
N TYR A 597 -10.56 -12.61 -25.23
CA TYR A 597 -9.73 -12.06 -24.17
C TYR A 597 -10.45 -10.95 -23.39
N ASP A 598 -11.04 -9.98 -24.08
CA ASP A 598 -11.76 -8.88 -23.42
C ASP A 598 -13.02 -9.36 -22.68
N ARG A 599 -13.71 -10.37 -23.21
CA ARG A 599 -14.86 -11.00 -22.55
C ARG A 599 -14.43 -11.67 -21.24
N PHE A 600 -13.33 -12.43 -21.24
CA PHE A 600 -12.78 -13.03 -20.02
C PHE A 600 -12.41 -11.96 -18.98
N ILE A 601 -11.67 -10.93 -19.39
CA ILE A 601 -11.28 -9.81 -18.52
C ILE A 601 -12.51 -9.12 -17.92
N MET A 602 -13.56 -8.89 -18.71
CA MET A 602 -14.77 -8.21 -18.25
C MET A 602 -15.61 -9.06 -17.30
N ASN A 603 -15.72 -10.37 -17.54
CA ASN A 603 -16.36 -11.29 -16.61
C ASN A 603 -15.61 -11.31 -15.26
N ALA A 604 -14.29 -11.41 -15.30
CA ALA A 604 -13.45 -11.36 -14.10
C ALA A 604 -13.57 -9.99 -13.41
N TYR A 605 -13.63 -8.90 -14.18
CA TYR A 605 -13.83 -7.54 -13.66
C TYR A 605 -15.14 -7.42 -12.88
N ASP A 606 -16.23 -8.02 -13.38
CA ASP A 606 -17.52 -7.96 -12.71
C ASP A 606 -17.56 -8.82 -11.44
N VAL A 607 -16.81 -9.94 -11.39
CA VAL A 607 -16.57 -10.70 -10.14
C VAL A 607 -15.85 -9.82 -9.11
N VAL A 608 -14.75 -9.18 -9.49
CA VAL A 608 -14.01 -8.25 -8.61
C VAL A 608 -14.89 -7.08 -8.18
N LYS A 609 -15.75 -6.55 -9.08
CA LYS A 609 -16.68 -5.46 -8.78
C LYS A 609 -17.67 -5.81 -7.67
N LYS A 610 -18.08 -7.08 -7.52
CA LYS A 610 -18.98 -7.51 -6.42
C LYS A 610 -18.36 -7.32 -5.03
N PHE A 611 -17.03 -7.37 -4.92
CA PHE A 611 -16.30 -7.10 -3.69
C PHE A 611 -15.94 -5.60 -3.51
N SER A 612 -16.17 -4.78 -4.55
CA SER A 612 -15.98 -3.33 -4.51
C SER A 612 -17.16 -2.64 -3.82
N MET A 613 -16.91 -1.51 -3.20
CA MET A 613 -17.95 -0.63 -2.67
C MET A 613 -18.80 -0.05 -3.81
N ASN A 614 -20.12 0.04 -3.58
CA ASN A 614 -21.05 0.66 -4.53
C ASN A 614 -20.64 2.09 -4.89
N SER A 615 -20.89 2.48 -6.14
CA SER A 615 -20.51 3.77 -6.70
C SER A 615 -20.98 4.97 -5.83
N VAL A 616 -22.19 4.91 -5.27
CA VAL A 616 -22.77 5.94 -4.37
C VAL A 616 -21.89 6.19 -3.16
N ASN A 617 -21.59 5.13 -2.41
CA ASN A 617 -20.74 5.20 -1.23
C ASN A 617 -19.30 5.60 -1.60
N ALA A 618 -18.84 5.21 -2.79
CA ALA A 618 -17.48 5.47 -3.26
C ALA A 618 -17.22 6.92 -3.69
N TYR A 619 -18.27 7.68 -3.96
CA TYR A 619 -18.22 9.13 -4.16
C TYR A 619 -18.62 9.90 -2.89
N GLY A 620 -18.95 9.20 -1.79
CA GLY A 620 -19.43 9.83 -0.56
C GLY A 620 -20.71 10.64 -0.77
N LEU A 621 -21.61 10.15 -1.62
CA LEU A 621 -22.93 10.76 -1.84
C LEU A 621 -23.92 10.32 -0.75
N ASP A 622 -24.86 11.18 -0.42
CA ASP A 622 -25.97 10.84 0.48
C ASP A 622 -26.97 9.94 -0.24
N THR A 623 -27.29 8.79 0.35
CA THR A 623 -28.17 7.77 -0.27
C THR A 623 -29.59 8.26 -0.50
N SER A 624 -30.05 9.26 0.26
CA SER A 624 -31.42 9.79 0.17
C SER A 624 -31.73 10.41 -1.20
N ASN A 625 -30.73 10.99 -1.87
CA ASN A 625 -30.92 11.82 -3.06
C ASN A 625 -30.19 11.28 -4.31
N VAL A 626 -29.88 9.99 -4.34
CA VAL A 626 -29.11 9.38 -5.44
C VAL A 626 -29.93 8.31 -6.15
N MET A 627 -30.01 8.40 -7.49
CA MET A 627 -30.55 7.36 -8.35
C MET A 627 -29.43 6.67 -9.14
N ILE A 628 -29.39 5.34 -9.08
CA ILE A 628 -28.48 4.53 -9.90
C ILE A 628 -29.23 4.11 -11.16
N GLU A 629 -28.67 4.44 -12.32
CA GLU A 629 -29.22 4.08 -13.61
C GLU A 629 -28.29 3.11 -14.32
N GLN A 630 -28.82 1.98 -14.80
CA GLN A 630 -28.06 1.05 -15.63
C GLN A 630 -28.19 1.43 -17.11
N VAL A 631 -27.06 1.53 -17.79
CA VAL A 631 -26.97 1.83 -19.23
C VAL A 631 -26.07 0.78 -19.91
N PRO A 632 -26.45 0.24 -21.09
CA PRO A 632 -25.61 -0.70 -21.83
C PRO A 632 -24.22 -0.14 -22.14
N LEU A 633 -23.19 -0.99 -22.14
CA LEU A 633 -21.83 -0.60 -22.46
C LEU A 633 -21.68 -0.17 -23.94
N GLY A 634 -22.42 -0.83 -24.83
CA GLY A 634 -22.66 -0.45 -26.21
C GLY A 634 -24.17 -0.36 -26.45
N ILE A 635 -24.62 0.71 -27.09
CA ILE A 635 -25.99 0.78 -27.61
C ILE A 635 -25.91 0.21 -29.02
N VAL A 636 -26.42 -1.01 -29.19
CA VAL A 636 -26.64 -1.60 -30.51
C VAL A 636 -27.59 -0.64 -31.24
N PRO A 637 -27.25 -0.13 -32.44
CA PRO A 637 -28.25 0.48 -33.29
C PRO A 637 -29.43 -0.49 -33.44
N LEU A 638 -30.63 -0.01 -33.73
CA LEU A 638 -31.68 -0.89 -34.23
C LEU A 638 -31.25 -1.38 -35.63
N THR A 639 -30.30 -2.31 -35.69
CA THR A 639 -29.99 -3.02 -36.91
C THR A 639 -31.14 -3.96 -37.18
N GLU A 640 -31.55 -4.03 -38.44
CA GLU A 640 -32.48 -5.03 -38.95
C GLU A 640 -31.90 -6.43 -38.65
N ASN A 641 -32.21 -6.96 -37.48
CA ASN A 641 -32.12 -8.38 -37.24
C ASN A 641 -33.06 -8.98 -38.27
N GLY A 642 -32.54 -9.84 -39.17
CA GLY A 642 -33.20 -10.36 -40.38
C GLY A 642 -34.52 -11.13 -40.20
N PHE A 643 -35.31 -10.79 -39.18
CA PHE A 643 -36.74 -10.98 -39.07
C PHE A 643 -37.43 -10.38 -40.29
N LYS A 644 -37.85 -11.26 -41.19
CA LYS A 644 -38.78 -10.91 -42.24
C LYS A 644 -40.15 -10.70 -41.60
N ARG A 645 -40.69 -9.48 -41.70
CA ARG A 645 -42.08 -9.21 -41.32
C ARG A 645 -42.99 -10.05 -42.21
N LEU A 646 -43.73 -10.99 -41.62
CA LEU A 646 -44.73 -11.79 -42.32
C LEU A 646 -45.92 -10.92 -42.75
#